data_AF-A0A7I3ZTA5-F1
#
_entry.id   AF-A0A7I3ZTA5-F1
#
_cell.length_a   1.000
_cell.length_b   1.000
_cell.length_c   1.000
_cell.angle_alpha   90.00
_cell.angle_beta   90.00
_cell.angle_gamma   90.00
#
_symmetry.space_group_name_H-M   'P 1'
#
loop_
_entity.id
_entity.type
_entity.pdbx_description
1 polymer ?
#
loop_
_entity_poly.entity_id
_entity_poly.type
_entity_poly.pdbx_seq_one_letter_code
_entity_poly.pdbx_strand_id
1 'polypeptide(L)'
;MELCSTNPYFNPSAIIFECFEKVKKSSILSVKCTKSLPTRRLSLVHCEALKKEPTNANYFVLGNQTLTPGELCFSAVKIQRGQHFKFGKPTDATNFFKRECFQHEFFNALTSKDFMSCCKSNNERTSRTTKKLRKNHSRLLQAAAVALHSTVFQNNHQFFTTIPPTVSYLPNPFNYTNGSRSWLSVMDFDKNSVRMKKWKLGVGIGEDLPAKYQDDDPLKQAPRRRCGILLHPTSLPGPNGIGDFGKDTYRFLDWLKETGCTVWQVLPLVPPGTRGGEDGSPYAGSNANCGNTLLISLEELVKDGLLEKTDLPKPLPVKRMDSSKVAAIKNPLILKAAAKLVSKSSGKLKEELERFRKDPKISVWLEDAALFASIDQCTLAKTWWTWPTQLRDRDPNAMKTVRIKHKSDIDNFIAAQFLFHRQWQSVHKYANAAGIKILGDMPIYIGGHSADVWAHRALFELDPKTGVPMQVSGVPPDAFSATGQLWGSPLYNWKEMAKDRYAWWATRLRRAYELYDEFRIDHFRAFAGYWAIPATAQNAMGGKWKAGPGSAFFTAMREAVGKIDVIAEDLGIITGDVIALRKEIKAPGMAVLQFAFSDNAANPHLPHNHELDQVVYPGTHDNDTCVGWWKKASDAEKQVARAHLRFEGDADVHWEFIRGAVASVARTSIVSMQDVMGLDSASRMNIPATQAGNWGWRVGESDVFESLGEETSRLRELMCRYHRATLDAESTTSKGATRDKRSSLDALGRAIKNIIGDKLGNSGNNSNLECQGNNNGANLEKPKDKP
;
A
#
# COMPACT_ATOMS: atom_id res chain seq x y z
N MET A 1 13.45 -45.10 -10.05
CA MET A 1 13.62 -46.38 -10.77
C MET A 1 14.93 -46.94 -10.25
N GLU A 2 14.98 -48.16 -9.72
CA GLU A 2 13.96 -49.23 -9.79
C GLU A 2 12.90 -49.16 -8.68
N LEU A 3 12.25 -50.30 -8.36
CA LEU A 3 11.08 -50.43 -7.46
C LEU A 3 11.43 -51.23 -6.19
N CYS A 4 10.69 -51.00 -5.09
CA CYS A 4 9.94 -52.07 -4.41
C CYS A 4 8.98 -51.55 -3.32
N SER A 5 7.97 -52.37 -3.00
CA SER A 5 7.08 -52.42 -1.81
C SER A 5 6.98 -51.20 -0.86
N THR A 6 5.86 -50.50 -0.67
CA THR A 6 4.47 -50.87 -0.26
C THR A 6 4.26 -51.26 1.21
N ASN A 7 3.17 -50.71 1.78
CA ASN A 7 2.46 -51.05 3.03
C ASN A 7 3.02 -50.54 4.38
N PRO A 8 2.13 -50.36 5.40
CA PRO A 8 2.24 -49.23 6.32
C PRO A 8 2.08 -49.64 7.81
N TYR A 9 1.75 -48.67 8.67
CA TYR A 9 1.50 -48.80 10.11
C TYR A 9 2.71 -49.26 10.95
N PHE A 10 3.41 -48.30 11.58
CA PHE A 10 3.47 -48.29 13.05
C PHE A 10 3.84 -46.90 13.60
N ASN A 11 3.18 -46.55 14.70
CA ASN A 11 3.38 -45.38 15.56
C ASN A 11 2.72 -45.76 16.91
N PRO A 12 3.21 -45.39 18.11
CA PRO A 12 4.22 -44.38 18.40
C PRO A 12 5.31 -44.80 19.42
N SER A 13 6.16 -43.82 19.78
CA SER A 13 6.82 -43.63 21.10
C SER A 13 7.58 -44.77 21.80
N ALA A 14 8.89 -44.58 22.02
CA ALA A 14 9.49 -44.23 23.35
C ALA A 14 10.95 -44.70 23.51
N ILE A 15 11.68 -44.09 24.47
CA ILE A 15 12.91 -44.58 25.14
C ILE A 15 14.14 -44.76 24.20
N ILE A 16 15.11 -43.85 24.12
CA ILE A 16 16.13 -43.46 25.13
C ILE A 16 16.99 -44.64 25.62
N PHE A 17 18.23 -44.74 25.15
CA PHE A 17 19.40 -44.85 26.05
C PHE A 17 20.70 -44.42 25.37
N GLU A 18 21.68 -44.01 26.17
CA GLU A 18 22.97 -43.43 25.74
C GLU A 18 24.14 -44.41 25.78
N CYS A 19 25.21 -44.04 25.04
CA CYS A 19 26.63 -44.33 25.28
C CYS A 19 27.15 -45.78 25.36
N PHE A 20 28.20 -46.05 24.56
CA PHE A 20 29.50 -46.41 25.15
C PHE A 20 30.68 -46.05 24.22
N GLU A 21 31.81 -45.66 24.80
CA GLU A 21 33.05 -45.34 24.06
C GLU A 21 33.73 -46.58 23.43
N LYS A 22 34.63 -46.33 22.46
CA LYS A 22 35.94 -47.00 22.46
C LYS A 22 37.08 -46.10 21.94
N VAL A 23 38.16 -46.06 22.71
CA VAL A 23 39.31 -45.14 22.59
C VAL A 23 40.60 -45.90 22.23
N LYS A 24 41.66 -45.15 21.84
CA LYS A 24 43.12 -45.47 21.78
C LYS A 24 43.73 -46.08 20.50
N LYS A 25 44.52 -45.24 19.79
CA LYS A 25 46.01 -45.25 19.70
C LYS A 25 46.46 -44.10 18.76
N SER A 26 47.14 -43.05 19.26
CA SER A 26 48.62 -42.84 19.27
C SER A 26 49.27 -42.83 17.86
N SER A 27 50.14 -41.87 17.48
CA SER A 27 51.28 -41.36 18.28
C SER A 27 51.83 -39.98 17.87
N ILE A 28 52.37 -39.25 18.86
CA ILE A 28 53.63 -38.47 18.88
C ILE A 28 54.03 -37.61 17.65
N LEU A 29 54.12 -36.29 17.87
CA LEU A 29 55.27 -35.44 17.47
C LEU A 29 55.31 -34.16 18.33
N SER A 30 56.45 -33.46 18.41
CA SER A 30 56.72 -32.42 19.40
C SER A 30 57.36 -31.15 18.83
N VAL A 31 56.99 -29.97 19.36
CA VAL A 31 57.74 -28.71 19.19
C VAL A 31 57.79 -27.92 20.51
N LYS A 32 58.95 -27.29 20.71
CA LYS A 32 59.50 -26.57 21.87
C LYS A 32 58.62 -25.52 22.56
N CYS A 33 58.96 -25.26 23.82
CA CYS A 33 58.55 -24.10 24.63
C CYS A 33 59.78 -23.26 25.01
N THR A 34 59.62 -21.94 25.18
CA THR A 34 60.65 -21.01 25.70
C THR A 34 60.07 -20.12 26.82
N LYS A 35 60.91 -19.77 27.81
CA LYS A 35 60.58 -19.02 29.04
C LYS A 35 60.60 -17.48 28.74
N SER A 36 60.16 -16.55 29.60
CA SER A 36 59.99 -16.55 31.07
C SER A 36 58.95 -15.54 31.63
N LEU A 37 58.53 -15.75 32.88
CA LEU A 37 57.66 -14.90 33.76
C LEU A 37 58.52 -13.88 34.56
N PRO A 38 58.01 -13.00 35.49
CA PRO A 38 56.64 -12.83 36.08
C PRO A 38 56.14 -11.33 36.04
N THR A 39 55.12 -10.79 36.75
CA THR A 39 54.38 -11.17 38.00
C THR A 39 53.05 -10.40 38.18
N ARG A 40 52.04 -11.01 38.83
CA ARG A 40 50.87 -10.40 39.55
C ARG A 40 49.79 -9.64 38.68
N ARG A 41 48.49 -9.65 39.01
CA ARG A 41 47.73 -10.32 40.10
C ARG A 41 46.24 -10.55 39.75
N LEU A 42 45.74 -11.75 40.10
CA LEU A 42 44.37 -12.13 40.47
C LEU A 42 43.18 -11.97 39.48
N SER A 43 42.22 -12.87 39.69
CA SER A 43 41.00 -13.12 38.91
C SER A 43 39.87 -13.57 39.85
N LEU A 44 38.61 -13.51 39.39
CA LEU A 44 37.41 -14.27 39.83
C LEU A 44 36.34 -14.00 38.74
N VAL A 45 36.01 -14.95 37.86
CA VAL A 45 35.15 -16.15 38.04
C VAL A 45 33.65 -15.82 37.93
N HIS A 46 32.97 -16.59 37.07
CA HIS A 46 31.54 -16.53 36.74
C HIS A 46 30.86 -17.77 37.35
N CYS A 47 29.62 -17.65 37.84
CA CYS A 47 28.77 -18.80 38.20
C CYS A 47 27.28 -18.43 38.07
N GLU A 48 26.50 -19.31 37.44
CA GLU A 48 25.03 -19.27 37.45
C GLU A 48 24.48 -20.21 38.53
N ALA A 49 23.31 -19.88 39.11
CA ALA A 49 22.46 -20.85 39.82
C ALA A 49 20.99 -20.39 39.96
N LEU A 50 20.18 -20.76 38.97
CA LEU A 50 18.78 -21.24 39.04
C LEU A 50 17.91 -21.06 40.32
N LYS A 51 16.62 -20.72 40.05
CA LYS A 51 15.33 -21.32 40.55
C LYS A 51 14.39 -20.52 41.47
N LYS A 52 13.09 -20.69 41.13
CA LYS A 52 11.82 -20.61 41.92
C LYS A 52 11.06 -19.27 42.04
N GLU A 53 9.90 -19.27 41.37
CA GLU A 53 8.59 -18.71 41.82
C GLU A 53 8.13 -19.34 43.18
N PRO A 54 7.15 -18.77 43.94
CA PRO A 54 5.80 -18.43 43.43
C PRO A 54 4.98 -17.32 44.16
N THR A 55 3.68 -17.26 43.80
CA THR A 55 2.49 -16.78 44.57
C THR A 55 2.06 -15.29 44.58
N ASN A 56 0.75 -15.12 44.81
CA ASN A 56 -0.05 -13.90 44.67
C ASN A 56 -0.08 -12.98 45.92
N ALA A 57 -0.70 -11.81 45.72
CA ALA A 57 -1.41 -10.96 46.71
C ALA A 57 -0.65 -9.78 47.35
N ASN A 58 -0.91 -8.60 46.80
CA ASN A 58 -1.47 -7.39 47.45
C ASN A 58 -0.81 -6.73 48.68
N TYR A 59 -0.76 -5.39 48.56
CA TYR A 59 -0.58 -4.35 49.59
C TYR A 59 0.78 -4.21 50.28
N PHE A 60 1.34 -2.99 50.18
CA PHE A 60 2.24 -2.43 51.17
C PHE A 60 1.46 -1.44 52.06
N VAL A 61 1.69 -1.51 53.37
CA VAL A 61 1.04 -0.64 54.37
C VAL A 61 2.09 0.28 54.99
N LEU A 62 1.85 1.59 54.94
CA LEU A 62 2.57 2.59 55.72
C LEU A 62 1.60 3.71 56.14
N GLY A 63 1.19 3.71 57.41
CA GLY A 63 0.62 4.88 58.10
C GLY A 63 -0.76 5.39 57.63
N ASN A 64 -1.83 4.67 57.97
CA ASN A 64 -3.20 5.22 58.15
C ASN A 64 -3.77 6.20 57.10
N GLN A 65 -3.67 5.91 55.80
CA GLN A 65 -4.78 6.15 54.84
C GLN A 65 -4.54 5.42 53.51
N THR A 66 -5.63 5.08 52.82
CA THR A 66 -5.63 4.35 51.54
C THR A 66 -6.15 5.26 50.43
N LEU A 67 -5.38 5.44 49.34
CA LEU A 67 -5.79 6.26 48.19
C LEU A 67 -5.46 5.55 46.87
N THR A 68 -6.34 5.75 45.88
CA THR A 68 -6.27 5.21 44.51
C THR A 68 -5.73 6.26 43.53
N PRO A 69 -5.26 5.87 42.33
CA PRO A 69 -4.49 6.78 41.47
C PRO A 69 -5.38 7.82 40.75
N GLY A 70 -5.11 9.10 41.00
CA GLY A 70 -5.69 10.25 40.32
C GLY A 70 -4.83 11.51 40.49
N GLU A 71 -4.71 12.26 39.39
CA GLU A 71 -4.13 13.60 39.15
C GLU A 71 -3.61 14.47 40.32
N LEU A 72 -2.43 15.10 40.12
CA LEU A 72 -2.05 16.52 40.34
C LEU A 72 -0.51 16.64 40.41
N CYS A 73 0.19 17.08 39.36
CA CYS A 73 0.43 18.47 38.94
C CYS A 73 1.24 19.37 39.91
N PHE A 74 2.42 19.79 39.42
CA PHE A 74 3.26 20.93 39.77
C PHE A 74 2.70 22.02 40.73
N SER A 75 3.42 22.27 41.84
CA SER A 75 4.11 23.56 42.14
C SER A 75 4.19 23.89 43.64
N ALA A 76 5.37 23.72 44.28
CA ALA A 76 5.63 24.25 45.63
C ALA A 76 7.14 24.43 45.95
N VAL A 77 7.87 25.27 45.21
CA VAL A 77 9.20 25.71 45.68
C VAL A 77 9.01 26.82 46.72
N LYS A 78 9.02 26.47 48.01
CA LYS A 78 8.98 27.46 49.10
C LYS A 78 10.16 27.29 50.06
N ILE A 79 11.00 28.33 50.02
CA ILE A 79 12.24 28.55 50.77
C ILE A 79 12.16 28.08 52.23
N GLN A 80 13.15 27.31 52.67
CA GLN A 80 13.68 27.41 54.03
C GLN A 80 15.20 27.63 54.00
N ARG A 81 15.71 28.48 54.89
CA ARG A 81 17.11 28.92 54.93
C ARG A 81 17.88 28.18 56.04
N GLY A 82 19.13 27.86 55.75
CA GLY A 82 20.20 27.83 56.75
C GLY A 82 20.77 26.45 57.11
N GLN A 83 22.00 26.17 56.68
CA GLN A 83 23.18 26.42 57.53
C GLN A 83 24.48 26.44 56.69
N HIS A 84 25.61 26.78 57.31
CA HIS A 84 26.82 27.24 56.63
C HIS A 84 27.75 26.12 56.15
N PHE A 85 28.29 26.27 54.94
CA PHE A 85 29.65 25.82 54.61
C PHE A 85 30.67 26.93 54.92
N LYS A 86 31.87 26.59 55.38
CA LYS A 86 32.95 27.55 55.68
C LYS A 86 34.05 27.58 54.61
N PHE A 87 34.26 28.78 54.07
CA PHE A 87 35.52 29.40 53.63
C PHE A 87 36.58 28.63 52.82
N GLY A 88 36.84 29.17 51.61
CA GLY A 88 38.16 29.23 50.95
C GLY A 88 38.20 30.43 49.99
N LYS A 89 39.13 31.38 50.19
CA LYS A 89 39.33 32.67 49.48
C LYS A 89 40.64 33.34 49.98
N PRO A 90 41.18 34.43 49.37
CA PRO A 90 40.90 35.10 48.07
C PRO A 90 42.12 34.94 47.11
N THR A 91 42.32 35.58 45.95
CA THR A 91 42.39 37.01 45.53
C THR A 91 41.98 37.16 44.03
N ASP A 92 41.13 38.11 43.63
CA ASP A 92 41.37 39.53 43.23
C ASP A 92 42.17 39.70 41.91
N ALA A 93 41.74 40.50 40.91
CA ALA A 93 40.48 41.23 40.62
C ALA A 93 40.28 41.27 39.06
N THR A 94 39.62 42.15 38.29
CA THR A 94 38.85 43.44 38.34
C THR A 94 38.21 43.57 36.90
N ASN A 95 37.21 44.39 36.49
CA ASN A 95 36.20 45.29 37.09
C ASN A 95 35.05 45.47 36.04
N PHE A 96 33.74 45.53 36.40
CA PHE A 96 32.86 46.73 36.56
C PHE A 96 32.48 47.54 35.28
N PHE A 97 31.25 48.07 35.07
CA PHE A 97 29.95 47.97 35.79
C PHE A 97 28.76 48.65 35.03
N LYS A 98 27.54 48.59 35.60
CA LYS A 98 26.33 49.47 35.40
C LYS A 98 25.51 49.34 34.09
N ARG A 99 24.19 49.63 34.07
CA ARG A 99 23.09 49.56 35.09
C ARG A 99 21.72 49.79 34.39
N GLU A 100 20.61 49.36 35.01
CA GLU A 100 19.25 49.80 34.64
C GLU A 100 18.91 51.18 35.23
N CYS A 101 17.95 51.90 34.63
CA CYS A 101 17.00 52.80 35.32
C CYS A 101 15.82 53.23 34.41
N PHE A 102 14.61 53.10 34.95
CA PHE A 102 13.36 53.85 34.71
C PHE A 102 12.67 53.95 33.32
N GLN A 103 11.34 53.84 33.38
CA GLN A 103 10.39 54.29 32.36
C GLN A 103 9.87 55.69 32.75
N HIS A 104 9.64 56.59 31.78
CA HIS A 104 8.32 57.20 31.52
C HIS A 104 8.33 58.03 30.22
N GLU A 105 7.14 58.49 29.81
CA GLU A 105 6.88 59.55 28.81
C GLU A 105 7.53 59.43 27.41
N PHE A 106 6.74 59.02 26.42
CA PHE A 106 6.28 59.94 25.36
C PHE A 106 5.15 59.29 24.54
N PHE A 107 3.90 59.65 24.81
CA PHE A 107 2.72 59.18 24.07
C PHE A 107 1.81 60.36 23.72
N ASN A 108 2.29 61.26 22.85
CA ASN A 108 1.50 62.31 22.19
C ASN A 108 2.36 63.07 21.15
N ALA A 109 2.12 62.87 19.84
CA ALA A 109 2.35 63.83 18.76
C ALA A 109 1.88 63.28 17.39
N LEU A 110 1.64 64.20 16.44
CA LEU A 110 1.54 63.96 14.98
C LEU A 110 0.39 63.07 14.46
N THR A 111 -0.84 63.41 14.81
CA THR A 111 -1.98 63.30 13.88
C THR A 111 -2.10 64.58 13.04
N SER A 112 -1.48 64.63 11.85
CA SER A 112 -1.74 65.69 10.87
C SER A 112 -1.59 65.20 9.43
N LYS A 113 -2.32 65.86 8.52
CA LYS A 113 -2.28 65.62 7.08
C LYS A 113 -0.89 65.95 6.52
N ASP A 114 -0.41 65.15 5.57
CA ASP A 114 -0.07 65.59 4.20
C ASP A 114 0.79 64.55 3.47
N PHE A 115 0.19 63.78 2.54
CA PHE A 115 0.95 63.07 1.50
C PHE A 115 0.09 62.74 0.25
N MET A 116 -0.54 63.76 -0.34
CA MET A 116 -1.26 63.67 -1.62
C MET A 116 -0.78 64.74 -2.59
N SER A 117 0.46 64.61 -3.08
CA SER A 117 0.96 65.39 -4.21
C SER A 117 2.10 64.69 -4.96
N CYS A 118 2.25 65.05 -6.24
CA CYS A 118 3.43 64.87 -7.10
C CYS A 118 3.98 63.45 -7.35
N CYS A 119 3.18 62.58 -7.98
CA CYS A 119 3.73 61.59 -8.91
C CYS A 119 3.87 62.22 -10.32
N LYS A 120 5.05 62.76 -10.68
CA LYS A 120 5.37 63.10 -12.08
C LYS A 120 6.87 63.19 -12.38
N SER A 121 7.25 62.69 -13.56
CA SER A 121 8.55 62.77 -14.26
C SER A 121 9.72 61.86 -13.81
N ASN A 122 10.31 61.24 -14.85
CA ASN A 122 11.69 60.82 -15.09
C ASN A 122 12.39 59.73 -14.24
N ASN A 123 12.64 58.59 -14.92
CA ASN A 123 13.98 58.02 -15.19
C ASN A 123 15.16 58.70 -14.46
N GLU A 124 16.08 58.00 -13.79
CA GLU A 124 16.87 56.91 -14.41
C GLU A 124 17.54 55.94 -13.38
N ARG A 125 18.72 55.38 -13.70
CA ARG A 125 19.37 54.22 -13.03
C ARG A 125 20.00 54.53 -11.66
N THR A 126 19.82 53.63 -10.68
CA THR A 126 20.89 53.12 -9.76
C THR A 126 20.35 51.92 -8.96
N SER A 127 20.94 50.73 -9.07
CA SER A 127 22.09 50.20 -8.29
C SER A 127 21.79 49.74 -6.85
N ARG A 128 21.71 48.42 -6.69
CA ARG A 128 22.15 47.55 -5.56
C ARG A 128 21.93 47.89 -4.06
N THR A 129 21.14 48.89 -3.64
CA THR A 129 20.94 49.15 -2.18
C THR A 129 19.54 48.83 -1.60
N THR A 130 18.52 48.62 -2.44
CA THR A 130 17.11 48.50 -1.97
C THR A 130 16.64 47.08 -1.56
N LYS A 131 17.42 46.03 -1.80
CA LYS A 131 17.03 44.64 -1.47
C LYS A 131 17.30 44.20 -0.02
N LYS A 132 17.98 45.02 0.81
CA LYS A 132 18.30 44.68 2.21
C LYS A 132 17.30 45.24 3.24
N LEU A 133 16.64 46.36 2.95
CA LEU A 133 15.65 46.99 3.85
C LEU A 133 14.28 46.29 3.86
N ARG A 134 13.81 45.78 2.72
CA ARG A 134 12.52 45.04 2.63
C ARG A 134 12.45 43.75 3.46
N LYS A 135 13.58 43.24 3.98
CA LYS A 135 13.61 41.99 4.78
C LYS A 135 13.41 42.21 6.29
N ASN A 136 13.48 43.44 6.79
CA ASN A 136 13.34 43.74 8.22
C ASN A 136 11.92 44.21 8.62
N HIS A 137 11.21 44.97 7.76
CA HIS A 137 9.82 45.38 8.04
C HIS A 137 8.85 44.18 8.20
N SER A 138 9.12 43.08 7.48
CA SER A 138 8.34 41.84 7.61
C SER A 138 8.40 41.21 9.01
N ARG A 139 9.51 41.41 9.74
CA ARG A 139 9.69 40.81 11.08
C ARG A 139 9.10 41.64 12.23
N LEU A 140 9.02 42.96 12.08
CA LEU A 140 8.39 43.83 13.08
C LEU A 140 6.85 43.72 13.07
N LEU A 141 6.23 43.71 11.89
CA LEU A 141 4.78 43.52 11.78
C LEU A 141 4.31 42.14 12.26
N GLN A 142 5.14 41.11 12.12
CA GLN A 142 4.82 39.76 12.58
C GLN A 142 5.02 39.57 14.09
N ALA A 143 5.79 40.44 14.76
CA ALA A 143 5.90 40.47 16.22
C ALA A 143 4.69 41.19 16.87
N ALA A 144 4.23 42.30 16.28
CA ALA A 144 3.07 43.05 16.77
C ALA A 144 1.77 42.21 16.76
N ALA A 145 1.59 41.34 15.75
CA ALA A 145 0.40 40.49 15.63
C ALA A 145 0.30 39.38 16.69
N VAL A 146 1.41 39.01 17.35
CA VAL A 146 1.43 37.96 18.40
C VAL A 146 1.15 38.53 19.79
N ALA A 147 1.36 39.84 20.00
CA ALA A 147 1.14 40.51 21.28
C ALA A 147 -0.31 41.01 21.51
N LEU A 148 -1.23 40.74 20.57
CA LEU A 148 -2.60 41.29 20.54
C LEU A 148 -3.69 40.20 20.46
N HIS A 149 -3.37 38.99 20.91
CA HIS A 149 -4.29 37.84 20.95
C HIS A 149 -4.19 37.02 22.26
N SER A 150 -3.78 37.67 23.35
CA SER A 150 -3.57 37.04 24.67
C SER A 150 -4.17 37.82 25.84
N THR A 151 -5.05 38.79 25.59
CA THR A 151 -5.53 39.75 26.62
C THR A 151 -7.06 39.93 26.69
N VAL A 152 -7.85 39.08 26.01
CA VAL A 152 -9.33 39.08 26.11
C VAL A 152 -9.86 37.64 26.09
N PHE A 153 -9.62 36.86 27.15
CA PHE A 153 -10.42 35.65 27.48
C PHE A 153 -10.19 35.11 28.92
N GLN A 154 -10.25 36.01 29.92
CA GLN A 154 -10.43 35.60 31.33
C GLN A 154 -11.41 36.56 32.01
N ASN A 155 -12.67 36.14 32.14
CA ASN A 155 -13.52 36.29 33.33
C ASN A 155 -14.97 35.84 33.05
N ASN A 156 -15.58 35.27 34.09
CA ASN A 156 -17.01 34.95 34.30
C ASN A 156 -17.47 33.51 34.01
N HIS A 157 -17.36 32.67 35.05
CA HIS A 157 -18.41 31.71 35.39
C HIS A 157 -19.30 32.32 36.48
N GLN A 158 -20.63 32.34 36.29
CA GLN A 158 -21.61 31.70 37.19
C GLN A 158 -23.08 32.01 36.83
N PHE A 159 -23.96 31.15 37.34
CA PHE A 159 -25.43 31.19 37.39
C PHE A 159 -26.28 30.89 36.13
N PHE A 160 -27.36 30.15 36.40
CA PHE A 160 -28.39 29.68 35.48
C PHE A 160 -29.57 30.67 35.44
N THR A 161 -30.31 30.74 34.32
CA THR A 161 -31.74 30.31 34.27
C THR A 161 -32.29 30.35 32.84
N THR A 162 -33.48 29.78 32.66
CA THR A 162 -34.17 29.58 31.36
C THR A 162 -35.12 30.73 31.00
N ILE A 163 -35.29 31.02 29.70
CA ILE A 163 -36.56 31.31 28.96
C ILE A 163 -36.26 32.06 27.63
N PRO A 164 -36.84 31.65 26.48
CA PRO A 164 -36.86 32.41 25.22
C PRO A 164 -38.29 32.92 24.86
N PRO A 165 -38.51 33.58 23.71
CA PRO A 165 -37.81 34.75 23.17
C PRO A 165 -38.81 35.91 22.90
N THR A 166 -38.32 37.13 22.64
CA THR A 166 -39.18 38.23 22.13
C THR A 166 -38.54 38.96 20.96
N VAL A 167 -39.36 39.25 19.94
CA VAL A 167 -39.00 40.03 18.75
C VAL A 167 -39.36 41.50 18.97
N SER A 168 -38.47 42.41 18.62
CA SER A 168 -38.75 43.86 18.53
C SER A 168 -38.15 44.42 17.24
N TYR A 169 -38.86 45.38 16.64
CA TYR A 169 -38.61 45.90 15.29
C TYR A 169 -38.11 47.35 15.33
N LEU A 170 -37.25 47.70 14.35
CA LEU A 170 -36.96 49.08 13.85
C LEU A 170 -36.20 50.05 14.79
N PRO A 171 -35.62 51.15 14.25
CA PRO A 171 -35.58 51.59 12.85
C PRO A 171 -34.17 51.65 12.21
N ASN A 172 -34.17 51.73 10.88
CA ASN A 172 -33.00 51.86 10.01
C ASN A 172 -32.73 53.34 9.63
N PRO A 173 -31.49 53.85 9.74
CA PRO A 173 -31.04 55.02 9.00
C PRO A 173 -30.16 54.61 7.80
N PHE A 174 -30.64 54.87 6.58
CA PHE A 174 -29.86 54.66 5.35
C PHE A 174 -28.58 55.51 5.34
N ASN A 175 -27.47 54.90 4.89
CA ASN A 175 -26.41 55.64 4.21
C ASN A 175 -25.71 54.72 3.19
N TYR A 176 -25.99 54.93 1.91
CA TYR A 176 -25.35 54.21 0.81
C TYR A 176 -23.95 54.80 0.54
N THR A 177 -22.91 53.96 0.64
CA THR A 177 -21.61 54.23 0.00
C THR A 177 -21.24 53.04 -0.87
N ASN A 178 -21.18 53.27 -2.19
CA ASN A 178 -20.95 52.22 -3.18
C ASN A 178 -19.56 51.55 -3.05
N GLY A 179 -19.49 50.28 -3.50
CA GLY A 179 -18.23 49.71 -3.97
C GLY A 179 -17.44 48.84 -2.99
N SER A 180 -18.08 47.91 -2.28
CA SER A 180 -17.37 46.76 -1.71
C SER A 180 -17.93 45.43 -2.25
N ARG A 181 -17.04 44.49 -2.59
CA ARG A 181 -17.40 43.11 -2.93
C ARG A 181 -17.44 42.29 -1.64
N SER A 182 -18.53 41.57 -1.39
CA SER A 182 -18.60 40.65 -0.24
C SER A 182 -17.64 39.48 -0.42
N TRP A 183 -17.25 38.89 0.71
CA TRP A 183 -16.49 37.65 0.76
C TRP A 183 -17.22 36.67 1.69
N LEU A 184 -18.19 35.94 1.15
CA LEU A 184 -18.80 34.82 1.88
C LEU A 184 -17.69 33.81 2.21
N SER A 185 -17.45 33.66 3.51
CA SER A 185 -16.31 32.93 4.06
C SER A 185 -16.82 31.87 5.02
N VAL A 186 -17.20 30.71 4.47
CA VAL A 186 -17.54 29.54 5.29
C VAL A 186 -16.25 29.00 5.89
N MET A 187 -16.17 28.95 7.22
CA MET A 187 -15.02 28.37 7.93
C MET A 187 -15.17 26.86 7.98
N ASP A 188 -14.18 26.15 7.43
CA ASP A 188 -13.93 24.75 7.68
C ASP A 188 -12.59 24.66 8.45
N PHE A 189 -12.55 23.86 9.52
CA PHE A 189 -11.53 23.96 10.57
C PHE A 189 -10.45 22.88 10.44
N ASP A 190 -9.46 23.12 9.56
CA ASP A 190 -8.16 22.43 9.67
C ASP A 190 -6.97 23.41 9.58
N LYS A 191 -5.97 23.17 10.43
CA LYS A 191 -4.78 24.00 10.62
C LYS A 191 -3.63 23.51 9.74
N ASN A 192 -3.74 23.70 8.42
CA ASN A 192 -2.70 24.33 7.58
C ASN A 192 -3.06 24.33 6.08
N SER A 193 -2.65 25.40 5.37
CA SER A 193 -2.70 25.53 3.90
C SER A 193 -4.08 25.65 3.22
N VAL A 194 -4.99 26.44 3.81
CA VAL A 194 -6.23 26.89 3.13
C VAL A 194 -5.91 27.70 1.86
N ARG A 195 -5.79 27.01 0.71
CA ARG A 195 -6.04 27.63 -0.60
C ARG A 195 -7.55 27.88 -0.71
N MET A 196 -8.00 29.05 -0.27
CA MET A 196 -9.32 29.53 -0.67
C MET A 196 -9.41 29.49 -2.20
N LYS A 197 -10.26 28.61 -2.76
CA LYS A 197 -10.98 28.94 -3.99
C LYS A 197 -11.73 30.22 -3.65
N LYS A 198 -11.18 31.39 -3.98
CA LYS A 198 -11.91 32.65 -3.89
C LYS A 198 -12.99 32.60 -4.96
N TRP A 199 -14.17 32.12 -4.58
CA TRP A 199 -15.41 32.13 -5.34
C TRP A 199 -15.81 33.57 -5.66
N LYS A 200 -15.13 34.14 -6.66
CA LYS A 200 -15.56 35.38 -7.30
C LYS A 200 -16.79 35.03 -8.14
N LEU A 201 -17.96 35.22 -7.55
CA LEU A 201 -19.25 35.16 -8.24
C LEU A 201 -19.39 36.23 -9.36
N GLY A 202 -18.38 37.09 -9.53
CA GLY A 202 -18.31 38.16 -10.52
C GLY A 202 -19.01 39.44 -10.05
N VAL A 203 -20.20 39.23 -9.48
CA VAL A 203 -21.18 40.24 -9.06
C VAL A 203 -20.87 40.90 -7.70
N GLY A 204 -21.54 42.02 -7.45
CA GLY A 204 -21.54 42.78 -6.20
C GLY A 204 -22.50 42.24 -5.13
N ILE A 205 -22.67 43.02 -4.05
CA ILE A 205 -23.57 42.68 -2.94
C ILE A 205 -24.99 43.10 -3.33
N GLY A 206 -25.91 42.14 -3.41
CA GLY A 206 -27.31 42.41 -3.80
C GLY A 206 -27.52 42.57 -5.32
N GLU A 207 -26.51 42.26 -6.14
CA GLU A 207 -26.66 42.08 -7.58
C GLU A 207 -27.18 40.65 -7.89
N ASP A 208 -27.92 40.51 -9.00
CA ASP A 208 -28.43 39.22 -9.45
C ASP A 208 -27.30 38.23 -9.75
N LEU A 209 -27.41 37.01 -9.21
CA LEU A 209 -26.45 35.94 -9.47
C LEU A 209 -26.62 35.41 -10.90
N PRO A 210 -25.54 34.87 -11.53
CA PRO A 210 -25.64 34.26 -12.85
C PRO A 210 -26.73 33.18 -12.88
N ALA A 211 -27.50 33.07 -13.97
CA ALA A 211 -28.62 32.13 -14.09
C ALA A 211 -28.25 30.65 -13.83
N LYS A 212 -26.96 30.30 -13.91
CA LYS A 212 -26.39 28.99 -13.62
C LYS A 212 -25.81 28.83 -12.21
N TYR A 213 -26.07 29.76 -11.29
CA TYR A 213 -25.57 29.70 -9.92
C TYR A 213 -26.01 28.41 -9.17
N GLN A 214 -27.19 27.87 -9.52
CA GLN A 214 -27.70 26.61 -8.97
C GLN A 214 -27.15 25.35 -9.68
N ASP A 215 -26.46 25.49 -10.83
CA ASP A 215 -25.86 24.37 -11.56
C ASP A 215 -24.54 23.90 -10.90
N ASP A 216 -23.88 24.76 -10.12
CA ASP A 216 -22.55 24.54 -9.55
C ASP A 216 -22.60 23.66 -8.28
N ASP A 217 -22.93 22.39 -8.51
CA ASP A 217 -23.08 21.34 -7.50
C ASP A 217 -21.70 20.85 -6.99
N PRO A 218 -21.36 21.07 -5.70
CA PRO A 218 -20.09 20.62 -5.14
C PRO A 218 -19.93 19.10 -5.07
N LEU A 219 -21.03 18.33 -5.02
CA LEU A 219 -20.99 16.87 -4.95
C LEU A 219 -20.46 16.28 -6.27
N LYS A 220 -20.80 16.92 -7.41
CA LYS A 220 -20.23 16.58 -8.73
C LYS A 220 -18.74 16.93 -8.88
N GLN A 221 -18.18 17.72 -7.96
CA GLN A 221 -16.75 18.11 -7.93
C GLN A 221 -15.93 17.35 -6.87
N ALA A 222 -16.56 16.49 -6.07
CA ALA A 222 -15.88 15.73 -5.03
C ALA A 222 -14.90 14.69 -5.63
N PRO A 223 -13.75 14.41 -4.98
CA PRO A 223 -12.88 13.30 -5.40
C PRO A 223 -13.64 11.98 -5.35
N ARG A 224 -13.81 11.32 -6.51
CA ARG A 224 -14.60 10.09 -6.61
C ARG A 224 -14.08 9.00 -5.69
N ARG A 225 -14.93 8.55 -4.77
CA ARG A 225 -14.72 7.34 -3.96
C ARG A 225 -14.81 6.10 -4.86
N ARG A 226 -14.00 5.09 -4.57
CA ARG A 226 -13.92 3.84 -5.35
C ARG A 226 -13.55 2.64 -4.51
N CYS A 227 -13.83 1.44 -5.01
CA CYS A 227 -13.37 0.17 -4.43
C CYS A 227 -12.64 -0.67 -5.48
N GLY A 228 -11.86 -1.65 -5.01
CA GLY A 228 -11.23 -2.65 -5.84
C GLY A 228 -10.94 -3.97 -5.14
N ILE A 229 -10.47 -4.94 -5.93
CA ILE A 229 -10.08 -6.28 -5.48
C ILE A 229 -8.57 -6.44 -5.62
N LEU A 230 -7.93 -6.94 -4.56
CA LEU A 230 -6.55 -7.43 -4.57
C LEU A 230 -6.54 -8.90 -5.01
N LEU A 231 -6.02 -9.16 -6.21
CA LEU A 231 -5.87 -10.49 -6.80
C LEU A 231 -4.69 -10.48 -7.78
N HIS A 232 -3.60 -11.17 -7.47
CA HIS A 232 -2.46 -11.25 -8.40
C HIS A 232 -2.78 -12.22 -9.56
N PRO A 233 -2.30 -11.99 -10.81
CA PRO A 233 -2.68 -12.83 -11.95
C PRO A 233 -2.29 -14.30 -11.82
N THR A 234 -1.27 -14.64 -11.02
CA THR A 234 -0.91 -16.04 -10.75
C THR A 234 -2.04 -16.83 -10.09
N SER A 235 -2.84 -16.16 -9.26
CA SER A 235 -3.95 -16.70 -8.49
C SER A 235 -5.22 -16.90 -9.32
N LEU A 236 -5.30 -16.36 -10.54
CA LEU A 236 -6.45 -16.57 -11.44
C LEU A 236 -6.59 -18.04 -11.88
N PRO A 237 -7.78 -18.43 -12.37
CA PRO A 237 -7.96 -19.70 -13.05
C PRO A 237 -7.11 -19.79 -14.31
N GLY A 238 -6.96 -21.01 -14.82
CA GLY A 238 -6.14 -21.26 -16.01
C GLY A 238 -5.58 -22.69 -16.01
N PRO A 239 -5.52 -23.36 -17.18
CA PRO A 239 -5.20 -24.78 -17.28
C PRO A 239 -3.71 -25.10 -17.14
N ASN A 240 -2.83 -24.10 -17.04
CA ASN A 240 -1.38 -24.25 -17.15
C ASN A 240 -0.66 -24.31 -15.79
N GLY A 241 -1.35 -24.71 -14.71
CA GLY A 241 -0.84 -24.71 -13.34
C GLY A 241 -0.73 -23.33 -12.67
N ILE A 242 -1.12 -22.27 -13.39
CA ILE A 242 -1.02 -20.86 -13.03
C ILE A 242 -2.13 -20.10 -13.78
N GLY A 243 -2.59 -18.96 -13.23
CA GLY A 243 -3.34 -17.98 -14.03
C GLY A 243 -2.44 -17.27 -15.05
N ASP A 244 -3.01 -16.90 -16.21
CA ASP A 244 -2.30 -16.18 -17.27
C ASP A 244 -3.22 -15.22 -18.03
N PHE A 245 -2.64 -14.34 -18.86
CA PHE A 245 -3.33 -13.24 -19.56
C PHE A 245 -4.32 -13.67 -20.67
N GLY A 246 -4.83 -14.91 -20.59
CA GLY A 246 -5.89 -15.46 -21.43
C GLY A 246 -7.29 -15.21 -20.85
N LYS A 247 -8.27 -16.00 -21.34
CA LYS A 247 -9.72 -15.83 -21.12
C LYS A 247 -10.15 -15.55 -19.68
N ASP A 248 -9.55 -16.20 -18.69
CA ASP A 248 -9.98 -16.11 -17.30
C ASP A 248 -9.54 -14.79 -16.62
N THR A 249 -8.52 -14.11 -17.16
CA THR A 249 -8.22 -12.70 -16.80
C THR A 249 -9.34 -11.76 -17.27
N TYR A 250 -9.90 -11.98 -18.46
CA TYR A 250 -10.99 -11.14 -18.97
C TYR A 250 -12.30 -11.39 -18.21
N ARG A 251 -12.63 -12.65 -17.91
CA ARG A 251 -13.80 -13.01 -17.09
C ARG A 251 -13.73 -12.44 -15.67
N PHE A 252 -12.54 -12.40 -15.06
CA PHE A 252 -12.33 -11.67 -13.81
C PHE A 252 -12.62 -10.16 -13.95
N LEU A 253 -12.21 -9.52 -15.05
CA LEU A 253 -12.47 -8.10 -15.28
C LEU A 253 -13.97 -7.81 -15.56
N ASP A 254 -14.67 -8.70 -16.25
CA ASP A 254 -16.12 -8.61 -16.44
C ASP A 254 -16.87 -8.78 -15.10
N TRP A 255 -16.52 -9.81 -14.31
CA TRP A 255 -17.03 -9.99 -12.95
C TRP A 255 -16.75 -8.77 -12.06
N LEU A 256 -15.52 -8.24 -12.08
CA LEU A 256 -15.12 -7.08 -11.28
C LEU A 256 -15.95 -5.83 -11.64
N LYS A 257 -16.20 -5.61 -12.94
CA LYS A 257 -17.11 -4.57 -13.45
C LYS A 257 -18.54 -4.81 -12.97
N GLU A 258 -19.01 -6.05 -12.93
CA GLU A 258 -20.33 -6.39 -12.40
C GLU A 258 -20.47 -6.11 -10.89
N THR A 259 -19.42 -6.30 -10.07
CA THR A 259 -19.45 -5.88 -8.66
C THR A 259 -19.58 -4.35 -8.46
N GLY A 260 -19.35 -3.56 -9.51
CA GLY A 260 -19.26 -2.10 -9.45
C GLY A 260 -17.92 -1.56 -8.93
N CYS A 261 -16.96 -2.45 -8.59
CA CYS A 261 -15.58 -2.06 -8.33
C CYS A 261 -14.93 -1.45 -9.58
N THR A 262 -13.98 -0.52 -9.37
CA THR A 262 -13.26 0.13 -10.48
C THR A 262 -11.74 0.17 -10.28
N VAL A 263 -11.21 -0.70 -9.42
CA VAL A 263 -9.77 -0.90 -9.24
C VAL A 263 -9.46 -2.40 -9.19
N TRP A 264 -8.42 -2.82 -9.88
CA TRP A 264 -7.80 -4.13 -9.73
C TRP A 264 -6.39 -3.94 -9.20
N GLN A 265 -6.08 -4.46 -8.01
CA GLN A 265 -4.72 -4.43 -7.48
C GLN A 265 -3.98 -5.74 -7.74
N VAL A 266 -2.77 -5.61 -8.28
CA VAL A 266 -1.83 -6.72 -8.51
C VAL A 266 -0.56 -6.51 -7.69
N LEU A 267 0.02 -7.61 -7.21
CA LEU A 267 1.41 -7.65 -6.73
C LEU A 267 2.38 -7.43 -7.92
N PRO A 268 3.67 -7.15 -7.68
CA PRO A 268 4.64 -6.83 -8.74
C PRO A 268 4.68 -7.87 -9.86
N LEU A 269 4.54 -7.44 -11.13
CA LEU A 269 4.51 -8.35 -12.28
C LEU A 269 5.91 -8.79 -12.76
N VAL A 270 6.96 -8.59 -11.97
CA VAL A 270 8.37 -8.90 -12.33
C VAL A 270 8.64 -10.41 -12.33
N PRO A 271 9.67 -10.91 -13.04
CA PRO A 271 10.13 -12.30 -12.90
C PRO A 271 10.47 -12.58 -11.43
N PRO A 272 9.78 -13.54 -10.76
CA PRO A 272 9.88 -13.72 -9.32
C PRO A 272 11.21 -14.33 -8.87
N GLY A 273 11.41 -14.36 -7.55
CA GLY A 273 12.49 -15.12 -6.92
C GLY A 273 12.45 -16.61 -7.31
N THR A 274 13.63 -17.19 -7.47
CA THR A 274 13.87 -18.60 -7.89
C THR A 274 15.10 -19.21 -7.20
N ARG A 275 15.56 -18.59 -6.11
CA ARG A 275 16.79 -18.91 -5.38
C ARG A 275 16.57 -18.60 -3.90
N GLY A 276 17.39 -19.21 -3.03
CA GLY A 276 17.58 -18.75 -1.65
C GLY A 276 16.41 -18.93 -0.67
N GLY A 277 15.31 -19.60 -1.06
CA GLY A 277 14.08 -19.64 -0.26
C GLY A 277 13.10 -18.51 -0.59
N GLU A 278 13.26 -17.87 -1.75
CA GLU A 278 12.42 -16.77 -2.22
C GLU A 278 11.50 -17.21 -3.39
N ASP A 279 11.31 -18.52 -3.55
CA ASP A 279 10.72 -19.12 -4.74
C ASP A 279 9.27 -18.68 -4.98
N GLY A 280 9.03 -18.07 -6.15
CA GLY A 280 7.73 -17.49 -6.51
C GLY A 280 7.49 -16.08 -5.96
N SER A 281 8.38 -15.51 -5.15
CA SER A 281 8.20 -14.19 -4.55
C SER A 281 8.24 -13.05 -5.59
N PRO A 282 7.18 -12.23 -5.72
CA PRO A 282 7.19 -11.02 -6.54
C PRO A 282 8.17 -9.94 -6.06
N TYR A 283 8.55 -9.97 -4.78
CA TYR A 283 9.40 -8.95 -4.14
C TYR A 283 10.90 -9.25 -4.27
N ALA A 284 11.27 -10.50 -4.54
CA ALA A 284 12.65 -10.94 -4.78
C ALA A 284 13.02 -10.98 -6.28
N GLY A 285 12.44 -10.08 -7.08
CA GLY A 285 12.52 -10.15 -8.54
C GLY A 285 13.94 -9.96 -9.10
N SER A 286 14.30 -10.77 -10.11
CA SER A 286 15.63 -10.76 -10.75
C SER A 286 15.84 -9.62 -11.76
N ASN A 287 14.79 -8.86 -12.07
CA ASN A 287 14.87 -7.57 -12.75
C ASN A 287 13.65 -6.71 -12.41
N ALA A 288 13.83 -5.39 -12.31
CA ALA A 288 12.76 -4.48 -11.87
C ALA A 288 11.83 -3.94 -12.98
N ASN A 289 12.06 -4.31 -14.25
CA ASN A 289 11.43 -3.70 -15.43
C ASN A 289 10.82 -4.74 -16.40
N CYS A 290 11.42 -5.93 -16.46
CA CYS A 290 10.88 -7.12 -17.13
C CYS A 290 9.54 -7.56 -16.52
N GLY A 291 8.77 -8.33 -17.29
CA GLY A 291 7.60 -9.06 -16.83
C GLY A 291 7.84 -10.54 -16.61
N ASN A 292 7.09 -11.14 -15.69
CA ASN A 292 7.03 -12.57 -15.44
C ASN A 292 6.45 -13.31 -16.66
N THR A 293 7.30 -13.98 -17.43
CA THR A 293 6.91 -14.72 -18.64
C THR A 293 5.94 -15.86 -18.35
N LEU A 294 5.86 -16.40 -17.12
CA LEU A 294 4.90 -17.44 -16.76
C LEU A 294 3.43 -16.97 -16.85
N LEU A 295 3.18 -15.66 -16.83
CA LEU A 295 1.87 -15.05 -17.04
C LEU A 295 1.48 -14.92 -18.53
N ILE A 296 2.37 -15.27 -19.47
CA ILE A 296 2.03 -15.34 -20.89
C ILE A 296 1.06 -16.50 -21.12
N SER A 297 -0.07 -16.22 -21.75
CA SER A 297 -1.07 -17.22 -22.08
C SER A 297 -0.69 -18.00 -23.34
N LEU A 298 -0.66 -19.33 -23.21
CA LEU A 298 -0.34 -20.24 -24.31
C LEU A 298 -1.47 -20.29 -25.36
N GLU A 299 -2.74 -20.12 -24.94
CA GLU A 299 -3.90 -20.08 -25.84
C GLU A 299 -3.82 -18.87 -26.79
N GLU A 300 -3.36 -17.71 -26.31
CA GLU A 300 -3.12 -16.53 -27.15
C GLU A 300 -1.93 -16.72 -28.11
N LEU A 301 -0.86 -17.41 -27.69
CA LEU A 301 0.26 -17.74 -28.59
C LEU A 301 -0.16 -18.69 -29.73
N VAL A 302 -1.17 -19.53 -29.53
CA VAL A 302 -1.78 -20.32 -30.61
C VAL A 302 -2.60 -19.44 -31.55
N LYS A 303 -3.37 -18.45 -31.05
CA LYS A 303 -4.07 -17.46 -31.88
C LYS A 303 -3.11 -16.60 -32.72
N ASP A 304 -1.92 -16.30 -32.19
CA ASP A 304 -0.84 -15.60 -32.90
C ASP A 304 -0.08 -16.48 -33.93
N GLY A 305 -0.41 -17.78 -34.01
CA GLY A 305 0.30 -18.78 -34.84
C GLY A 305 1.75 -19.04 -34.40
N LEU A 306 2.11 -18.65 -33.17
CA LEU A 306 3.45 -18.86 -32.59
C LEU A 306 3.56 -20.21 -31.88
N LEU A 307 2.44 -20.81 -31.49
CA LEU A 307 2.30 -22.22 -31.11
C LEU A 307 1.20 -22.87 -31.95
N GLU A 308 1.16 -24.20 -31.94
CA GLU A 308 0.06 -25.00 -32.50
C GLU A 308 -0.81 -25.56 -31.37
N LYS A 309 -2.07 -25.95 -31.66
CA LYS A 309 -2.95 -26.55 -30.64
C LYS A 309 -2.36 -27.83 -30.02
N THR A 310 -1.52 -28.53 -30.78
CA THR A 310 -0.74 -29.71 -30.39
C THR A 310 0.44 -29.40 -29.46
N ASP A 311 0.88 -28.14 -29.34
CA ASP A 311 1.92 -27.72 -28.40
C ASP A 311 1.37 -27.48 -26.98
N LEU A 312 0.06 -27.34 -26.83
CA LEU A 312 -0.55 -27.04 -25.54
C LEU A 312 -0.40 -28.25 -24.59
N PRO A 313 0.04 -28.04 -23.33
CA PRO A 313 0.14 -29.12 -22.37
C PRO A 313 -1.26 -29.66 -22.03
N LYS A 314 -1.34 -30.91 -21.56
CA LYS A 314 -2.55 -31.41 -20.92
C LYS A 314 -2.87 -30.52 -19.70
N PRO A 315 -4.14 -30.13 -19.46
CA PRO A 315 -4.48 -29.27 -18.34
C PRO A 315 -3.97 -29.81 -16.99
N LEU A 316 -3.41 -28.91 -16.20
CA LEU A 316 -2.97 -29.13 -14.82
C LEU A 316 -3.89 -28.36 -13.86
N PRO A 317 -5.03 -28.95 -13.44
CA PRO A 317 -5.83 -28.41 -12.35
C PRO A 317 -5.03 -28.51 -11.05
N VAL A 318 -4.55 -27.37 -10.55
CA VAL A 318 -3.80 -27.27 -9.30
C VAL A 318 -4.45 -26.23 -8.39
N LYS A 319 -4.79 -26.65 -7.17
CA LYS A 319 -5.37 -25.79 -6.13
C LYS A 319 -4.37 -24.79 -5.54
N ARG A 320 -3.07 -25.06 -5.67
CA ARG A 320 -1.98 -24.10 -5.43
C ARG A 320 -0.97 -24.16 -6.57
N MET A 321 -0.44 -23.00 -6.95
CA MET A 321 0.64 -22.89 -7.94
C MET A 321 1.93 -23.50 -7.38
N ASP A 322 2.62 -24.28 -8.22
CA ASP A 322 3.99 -24.75 -8.02
C ASP A 322 4.87 -24.05 -9.07
N SER A 323 5.66 -23.08 -8.64
CA SER A 323 6.46 -22.22 -9.52
C SER A 323 7.43 -23.02 -10.40
N SER A 324 8.08 -24.03 -9.83
CA SER A 324 9.04 -24.89 -10.52
C SER A 324 8.38 -25.80 -11.56
N LYS A 325 7.24 -26.44 -11.23
CA LYS A 325 6.49 -27.26 -12.20
C LYS A 325 5.91 -26.41 -13.33
N VAL A 326 5.37 -25.23 -13.02
CA VAL A 326 4.86 -24.28 -14.03
C VAL A 326 5.97 -23.79 -14.94
N ALA A 327 7.14 -23.42 -14.38
CA ALA A 327 8.30 -22.99 -15.16
C ALA A 327 8.81 -24.08 -16.10
N ALA A 328 8.91 -25.33 -15.63
CA ALA A 328 9.35 -26.48 -16.43
C ALA A 328 8.44 -26.74 -17.66
N ILE A 329 7.16 -26.35 -17.59
CA ILE A 329 6.17 -26.59 -18.66
C ILE A 329 6.01 -25.36 -19.56
N LYS A 330 5.87 -24.16 -18.99
CA LYS A 330 5.60 -22.95 -19.79
C LYS A 330 6.86 -22.41 -20.46
N ASN A 331 8.05 -22.48 -19.84
CA ASN A 331 9.26 -21.88 -20.41
C ASN A 331 9.69 -22.49 -21.77
N PRO A 332 9.69 -23.82 -21.98
CA PRO A 332 10.01 -24.39 -23.29
C PRO A 332 9.05 -23.94 -24.40
N LEU A 333 7.77 -23.80 -24.09
CA LEU A 333 6.73 -23.37 -25.04
C LEU A 333 6.82 -21.87 -25.34
N ILE A 334 7.08 -21.04 -24.33
CA ILE A 334 7.34 -19.60 -24.52
C ILE A 334 8.62 -19.40 -25.35
N LEU A 335 9.66 -20.22 -25.13
CA LEU A 335 10.89 -20.19 -25.93
C LEU A 335 10.64 -20.65 -27.38
N LYS A 336 9.83 -21.69 -27.62
CA LYS A 336 9.40 -22.09 -28.97
C LYS A 336 8.68 -20.95 -29.69
N ALA A 337 7.74 -20.29 -29.01
CA ALA A 337 6.98 -19.16 -29.53
C ALA A 337 7.87 -17.93 -29.82
N ALA A 338 8.81 -17.62 -28.92
CA ALA A 338 9.79 -16.55 -29.09
C ALA A 338 10.70 -16.82 -30.30
N ALA A 339 11.26 -18.02 -30.42
CA ALA A 339 12.09 -18.41 -31.56
C ALA A 339 11.32 -18.39 -32.89
N LYS A 340 10.06 -18.86 -32.91
CA LYS A 340 9.15 -18.79 -34.07
C LYS A 340 8.71 -17.37 -34.41
N LEU A 341 8.85 -16.40 -33.49
CA LEU A 341 8.66 -14.97 -33.77
C LEU A 341 9.94 -14.32 -34.28
N VAL A 342 11.09 -14.62 -33.68
CA VAL A 342 12.41 -14.08 -34.07
C VAL A 342 12.78 -14.48 -35.50
N SER A 343 12.46 -15.72 -35.90
CA SER A 343 12.77 -16.26 -37.24
C SER A 343 11.87 -15.76 -38.38
N LYS A 344 10.77 -15.03 -38.09
CA LYS A 344 9.94 -14.40 -39.14
C LYS A 344 10.74 -13.29 -39.83
N SER A 345 10.79 -13.33 -41.16
CA SER A 345 11.42 -12.29 -41.98
C SER A 345 10.61 -11.00 -42.06
N SER A 346 9.28 -11.07 -41.92
CA SER A 346 8.37 -9.93 -42.06
C SER A 346 7.04 -10.16 -41.32
N GLY A 347 6.16 -9.14 -41.35
CA GLY A 347 4.78 -9.20 -40.87
C GLY A 347 4.57 -8.54 -39.50
N LYS A 348 3.32 -8.13 -39.26
CA LYS A 348 2.92 -7.25 -38.14
C LYS A 348 3.54 -7.57 -36.78
N LEU A 349 3.53 -8.83 -36.32
CA LEU A 349 4.11 -9.21 -35.02
C LEU A 349 5.64 -9.03 -34.97
N LYS A 350 6.35 -9.24 -36.08
CA LYS A 350 7.78 -9.01 -36.20
C LYS A 350 8.08 -7.50 -36.21
N GLU A 351 7.28 -6.71 -36.91
CA GLU A 351 7.37 -5.24 -36.90
C GLU A 351 7.04 -4.63 -35.52
N GLU A 352 6.11 -5.22 -34.77
CA GLU A 352 5.80 -4.85 -33.39
C GLU A 352 6.96 -5.19 -32.44
N LEU A 353 7.57 -6.37 -32.57
CA LEU A 353 8.79 -6.76 -31.85
C LEU A 353 9.97 -5.81 -32.14
N GLU A 354 10.24 -5.51 -33.41
CA GLU A 354 11.33 -4.62 -33.81
C GLU A 354 11.10 -3.18 -33.32
N ARG A 355 9.85 -2.70 -33.27
CA ARG A 355 9.50 -1.41 -32.66
C ARG A 355 9.68 -1.43 -31.14
N PHE A 356 9.20 -2.46 -30.46
CA PHE A 356 9.37 -2.62 -29.01
C PHE A 356 10.85 -2.63 -28.61
N ARG A 357 11.70 -3.38 -29.31
CA ARG A 357 13.15 -3.42 -29.04
C ARG A 357 13.84 -2.07 -29.28
N LYS A 358 13.35 -1.27 -30.24
CA LYS A 358 13.98 0.00 -30.65
C LYS A 358 13.46 1.22 -29.87
N ASP A 359 12.37 1.11 -29.11
CA ASP A 359 11.90 2.21 -28.25
C ASP A 359 12.98 2.53 -27.17
N PRO A 360 13.48 3.77 -27.09
CA PRO A 360 14.46 4.18 -26.07
C PRO A 360 14.00 3.97 -24.61
N LYS A 361 12.68 3.93 -24.34
CA LYS A 361 12.13 3.63 -23.01
C LYS A 361 12.26 2.15 -22.62
N ILE A 362 12.33 1.28 -23.61
CA ILE A 362 12.42 -0.17 -23.46
C ILE A 362 13.88 -0.63 -23.50
N SER A 363 14.62 -0.21 -24.54
CA SER A 363 16.00 -0.66 -24.77
C SER A 363 16.97 -0.32 -23.63
N VAL A 364 16.73 0.79 -22.93
CA VAL A 364 17.53 1.28 -21.79
C VAL A 364 17.61 0.30 -20.61
N TRP A 365 16.65 -0.62 -20.45
CA TRP A 365 16.70 -1.69 -19.45
C TRP A 365 16.72 -3.08 -20.09
N LEU A 366 16.04 -3.26 -21.24
CA LEU A 366 15.83 -4.58 -21.84
C LEU A 366 17.13 -5.20 -22.40
N GLU A 367 18.02 -4.40 -22.99
CA GLU A 367 19.27 -4.90 -23.58
C GLU A 367 20.30 -5.34 -22.52
N ASP A 368 20.25 -4.80 -21.31
CA ASP A 368 21.06 -5.26 -20.18
C ASP A 368 20.40 -6.42 -19.43
N ALA A 369 19.06 -6.45 -19.32
CA ALA A 369 18.33 -7.60 -18.78
C ALA A 369 18.54 -8.88 -19.62
N ALA A 370 18.49 -8.78 -20.95
CA ALA A 370 18.73 -9.91 -21.85
C ALA A 370 20.18 -10.41 -21.79
N LEU A 371 21.15 -9.48 -21.69
CA LEU A 371 22.57 -9.81 -21.59
C LEU A 371 22.90 -10.47 -20.23
N PHE A 372 22.33 -9.97 -19.14
CA PHE A 372 22.43 -10.56 -17.80
C PHE A 372 21.88 -11.99 -17.78
N ALA A 373 20.68 -12.21 -18.31
CA ALA A 373 20.04 -13.53 -18.34
C ALA A 373 20.86 -14.57 -19.11
N SER A 374 21.42 -14.18 -20.26
CA SER A 374 22.29 -15.06 -21.07
C SER A 374 23.58 -15.43 -20.33
N ILE A 375 24.17 -14.50 -19.57
CA ILE A 375 25.39 -14.77 -18.78
C ILE A 375 25.06 -15.63 -17.54
N ASP A 376 23.95 -15.38 -16.85
CA ASP A 376 23.50 -16.18 -15.70
C ASP A 376 23.29 -17.65 -16.09
N GLN A 377 22.55 -17.88 -17.18
CA GLN A 377 22.31 -19.23 -17.73
C GLN A 377 23.61 -19.95 -18.13
N CYS A 378 24.63 -19.22 -18.60
CA CYS A 378 25.89 -19.81 -19.05
C CYS A 378 26.95 -19.96 -17.95
N THR A 379 26.83 -19.24 -16.84
CA THR A 379 27.77 -19.32 -15.71
C THR A 379 27.27 -20.27 -14.61
N LEU A 380 25.95 -20.43 -14.48
CA LEU A 380 25.28 -21.22 -13.42
C LEU A 380 25.70 -20.83 -11.99
N ALA A 381 26.28 -19.65 -11.81
CA ALA A 381 26.74 -19.16 -10.52
C ALA A 381 25.56 -18.59 -9.72
N LYS A 382 25.57 -18.80 -8.39
CA LYS A 382 24.50 -18.32 -7.49
C LYS A 382 24.30 -16.80 -7.55
N THR A 383 25.36 -16.04 -7.87
CA THR A 383 25.43 -14.58 -7.79
C THR A 383 26.36 -13.99 -8.87
N TRP A 384 26.06 -12.81 -9.43
CA TRP A 384 26.89 -12.21 -10.49
C TRP A 384 28.26 -11.72 -9.99
N TRP A 385 28.40 -11.34 -8.71
CA TRP A 385 29.69 -10.94 -8.13
C TRP A 385 30.70 -12.09 -8.04
N THR A 386 30.26 -13.33 -8.26
CA THR A 386 31.12 -14.53 -8.40
C THR A 386 31.34 -14.97 -9.85
N TRP A 387 30.91 -14.19 -10.85
CA TRP A 387 31.26 -14.43 -12.26
C TRP A 387 32.74 -14.13 -12.56
N PRO A 388 33.31 -14.69 -13.65
CA PRO A 388 34.62 -14.28 -14.17
C PRO A 388 34.70 -12.75 -14.31
N THR A 389 35.83 -12.17 -13.91
CA THR A 389 36.05 -10.72 -13.76
C THR A 389 35.57 -9.91 -14.97
N GLN A 390 35.84 -10.39 -16.19
CA GLN A 390 35.46 -9.73 -17.44
C GLN A 390 33.93 -9.64 -17.65
N LEU A 391 33.17 -10.60 -17.12
CA LEU A 391 31.71 -10.62 -17.17
C LEU A 391 31.10 -9.85 -16.00
N ARG A 392 31.68 -10.01 -14.80
CA ARG A 392 31.29 -9.31 -13.57
C ARG A 392 31.47 -7.79 -13.65
N ASP A 393 32.57 -7.35 -14.27
CA ASP A 393 32.97 -5.94 -14.38
C ASP A 393 32.61 -5.35 -15.75
N ARG A 394 31.85 -6.09 -16.58
CA ARG A 394 31.30 -5.66 -17.89
C ARG A 394 32.37 -5.14 -18.87
N ASP A 395 33.47 -5.90 -19.03
CA ASP A 395 34.50 -5.59 -20.03
C ASP A 395 33.88 -5.49 -21.44
N PRO A 396 34.12 -4.40 -22.20
CA PRO A 396 33.47 -4.19 -23.50
C PRO A 396 33.72 -5.31 -24.53
N ASN A 397 34.89 -5.95 -24.51
CA ASN A 397 35.20 -7.03 -25.45
C ASN A 397 34.52 -8.35 -25.03
N ALA A 398 34.45 -8.64 -23.74
CA ALA A 398 33.68 -9.76 -23.21
C ALA A 398 32.17 -9.57 -23.48
N MET A 399 31.62 -8.37 -23.25
CA MET A 399 30.22 -8.05 -23.55
C MET A 399 29.92 -8.17 -25.05
N LYS A 400 30.82 -7.70 -25.93
CA LYS A 400 30.73 -7.91 -27.38
C LYS A 400 30.77 -9.39 -27.76
N THR A 401 31.64 -10.17 -27.13
CA THR A 401 31.78 -11.62 -27.35
C THR A 401 30.52 -12.37 -26.95
N VAL A 402 29.94 -12.05 -25.78
CA VAL A 402 28.65 -12.61 -25.35
C VAL A 402 27.53 -12.23 -26.33
N ARG A 403 27.43 -10.96 -26.74
CA ARG A 403 26.41 -10.49 -27.71
C ARG A 403 26.49 -11.20 -29.07
N ILE A 404 27.67 -11.63 -29.50
CA ILE A 404 27.85 -12.45 -30.71
C ILE A 404 27.47 -13.92 -30.43
N LYS A 405 28.07 -14.54 -29.40
CA LYS A 405 27.92 -15.97 -29.10
C LYS A 405 26.49 -16.35 -28.68
N HIS A 406 25.83 -15.49 -27.92
CA HIS A 406 24.50 -15.71 -27.32
C HIS A 406 23.41 -14.87 -28.01
N LYS A 407 23.62 -14.50 -29.28
CA LYS A 407 22.67 -13.67 -30.04
C LYS A 407 21.26 -14.27 -30.05
N SER A 408 21.14 -15.59 -30.25
CA SER A 408 19.86 -16.31 -30.23
C SER A 408 19.16 -16.16 -28.87
N ASP A 409 19.89 -16.38 -27.78
CA ASP A 409 19.37 -16.35 -26.41
C ASP A 409 18.87 -14.93 -26.04
N ILE A 410 19.65 -13.91 -26.41
CA ILE A 410 19.31 -12.49 -26.25
C ILE A 410 18.06 -12.12 -27.07
N ASP A 411 18.02 -12.49 -28.35
CA ASP A 411 16.88 -12.18 -29.23
C ASP A 411 15.60 -12.89 -28.76
N ASN A 412 15.70 -14.13 -28.28
CA ASN A 412 14.58 -14.91 -27.74
C ASN A 412 14.08 -14.35 -26.39
N PHE A 413 14.97 -13.92 -25.50
CA PHE A 413 14.59 -13.23 -24.25
C PHE A 413 13.80 -11.94 -24.56
N ILE A 414 14.29 -11.15 -25.52
CA ILE A 414 13.65 -9.91 -25.98
C ILE A 414 12.27 -10.19 -26.59
N ALA A 415 12.14 -11.25 -27.40
CA ALA A 415 10.86 -11.69 -27.93
C ALA A 415 9.89 -12.18 -26.85
N ALA A 416 10.36 -12.90 -25.82
CA ALA A 416 9.52 -13.30 -24.69
C ALA A 416 9.02 -12.09 -23.87
N GLN A 417 9.88 -11.08 -23.65
CA GLN A 417 9.48 -9.82 -22.98
C GLN A 417 8.52 -8.97 -23.82
N PHE A 418 8.65 -8.99 -25.15
CA PHE A 418 7.66 -8.42 -26.07
C PHE A 418 6.30 -9.14 -25.96
N LEU A 419 6.30 -10.47 -25.93
CA LEU A 419 5.06 -11.27 -25.83
C LEU A 419 4.34 -11.02 -24.50
N PHE A 420 5.08 -10.95 -23.38
CA PHE A 420 4.54 -10.48 -22.10
C PHE A 420 3.91 -9.08 -22.24
N HIS A 421 4.66 -8.11 -22.76
CA HIS A 421 4.21 -6.73 -22.84
C HIS A 421 2.96 -6.60 -23.72
N ARG A 422 2.92 -7.24 -24.89
CA ARG A 422 1.78 -7.21 -25.80
C ARG A 422 0.51 -7.81 -25.19
N GLN A 423 0.60 -8.95 -24.50
CA GLN A 423 -0.56 -9.54 -23.83
C GLN A 423 -1.01 -8.69 -22.63
N TRP A 424 -0.08 -8.18 -21.83
CA TRP A 424 -0.41 -7.28 -20.72
C TRP A 424 -1.07 -5.97 -21.19
N GLN A 425 -0.60 -5.35 -22.28
CA GLN A 425 -1.25 -4.17 -22.86
C GLN A 425 -2.69 -4.45 -23.34
N SER A 426 -2.98 -5.68 -23.81
CA SER A 426 -4.36 -6.09 -24.13
C SER A 426 -5.24 -6.11 -22.88
N VAL A 427 -4.77 -6.72 -21.80
CA VAL A 427 -5.44 -6.78 -20.50
C VAL A 427 -5.64 -5.38 -19.89
N HIS A 428 -4.58 -4.56 -19.84
CA HIS A 428 -4.62 -3.19 -19.30
C HIS A 428 -5.56 -2.27 -20.09
N LYS A 429 -5.58 -2.39 -21.42
CA LYS A 429 -6.56 -1.70 -22.28
C LYS A 429 -7.99 -2.18 -22.03
N TYR A 430 -8.20 -3.48 -21.84
CA TYR A 430 -9.53 -4.03 -21.58
C TYR A 430 -10.08 -3.55 -20.23
N ALA A 431 -9.28 -3.65 -19.16
CA ALA A 431 -9.62 -3.12 -17.84
C ALA A 431 -10.02 -1.64 -17.93
N ASN A 432 -9.21 -0.81 -18.59
CA ASN A 432 -9.50 0.60 -18.78
C ASN A 432 -10.79 0.87 -19.58
N ALA A 433 -11.06 0.08 -20.63
CA ALA A 433 -12.31 0.17 -21.39
C ALA A 433 -13.54 -0.30 -20.59
N ALA A 434 -13.35 -1.19 -19.62
CA ALA A 434 -14.36 -1.61 -18.64
C ALA A 434 -14.56 -0.59 -17.49
N GLY A 435 -13.76 0.48 -17.43
CA GLY A 435 -13.79 1.47 -16.34
C GLY A 435 -12.98 1.08 -15.09
N ILE A 436 -12.18 0.01 -15.18
CA ILE A 436 -11.33 -0.52 -14.12
C ILE A 436 -9.92 0.03 -14.27
N LYS A 437 -9.36 0.60 -13.20
CA LYS A 437 -7.98 1.04 -13.12
C LYS A 437 -7.09 -0.05 -12.55
N ILE A 438 -5.94 -0.33 -13.17
CA ILE A 438 -4.99 -1.29 -12.62
C ILE A 438 -4.04 -0.58 -11.66
N LEU A 439 -4.06 -1.03 -10.40
CA LEU A 439 -3.14 -0.62 -9.35
C LEU A 439 -1.97 -1.62 -9.30
N GLY A 440 -0.81 -1.17 -9.74
CA GLY A 440 0.43 -1.95 -9.62
C GLY A 440 1.06 -1.84 -8.25
N ASP A 441 2.22 -2.48 -8.14
CA ASP A 441 3.04 -2.47 -6.93
C ASP A 441 4.52 -2.46 -7.30
N MET A 442 5.32 -1.70 -6.53
CA MET A 442 6.74 -1.49 -6.75
C MET A 442 7.48 -1.69 -5.43
N PRO A 443 8.25 -2.79 -5.26
CA PRO A 443 9.17 -2.97 -4.14
C PRO A 443 10.17 -1.82 -4.11
N ILE A 444 10.44 -1.14 -2.98
CA ILE A 444 11.45 -0.06 -3.02
C ILE A 444 12.82 -0.61 -3.43
N TYR A 445 13.24 -1.75 -2.87
CA TYR A 445 14.49 -2.44 -3.21
C TYR A 445 14.34 -3.41 -4.40
N ILE A 446 15.43 -4.08 -4.78
CA ILE A 446 15.52 -5.10 -5.83
C ILE A 446 16.49 -6.18 -5.34
N GLY A 447 16.27 -7.45 -5.70
CA GLY A 447 17.18 -8.55 -5.37
C GLY A 447 18.61 -8.29 -5.87
N GLY A 448 19.61 -8.63 -5.05
CA GLY A 448 21.01 -8.33 -5.35
C GLY A 448 21.57 -9.04 -6.59
N HIS A 449 21.06 -10.23 -6.90
CA HIS A 449 21.36 -10.96 -8.14
C HIS A 449 20.40 -10.54 -9.26
N SER A 450 20.54 -9.31 -9.74
CA SER A 450 19.71 -8.73 -10.79
C SER A 450 20.53 -7.96 -11.83
N ALA A 451 19.95 -7.83 -13.03
CA ALA A 451 20.54 -7.02 -14.09
C ALA A 451 20.66 -5.54 -13.68
N ASP A 452 19.70 -5.01 -12.92
CA ASP A 452 19.69 -3.64 -12.42
C ASP A 452 20.92 -3.34 -11.53
N VAL A 453 21.28 -4.27 -10.64
CA VAL A 453 22.44 -4.12 -9.74
C VAL A 453 23.75 -4.36 -10.49
N TRP A 454 23.81 -5.37 -11.37
CA TRP A 454 25.01 -5.69 -12.17
C TRP A 454 25.36 -4.59 -13.18
N ALA A 455 24.37 -4.03 -13.88
CA ALA A 455 24.59 -2.99 -14.90
C ALA A 455 24.89 -1.61 -14.29
N HIS A 456 24.39 -1.33 -13.08
CA HIS A 456 24.45 0.01 -12.47
C HIS A 456 25.10 0.04 -11.07
N ARG A 457 26.10 -0.83 -10.83
CA ARG A 457 26.80 -1.03 -9.54
C ARG A 457 27.08 0.21 -8.69
N ALA A 458 27.45 1.34 -9.30
CA ALA A 458 27.75 2.59 -8.59
C ALA A 458 26.54 3.20 -7.85
N LEU A 459 25.31 2.88 -8.29
CA LEU A 459 24.06 3.34 -7.70
C LEU A 459 23.64 2.54 -6.45
N PHE A 460 24.46 1.58 -6.01
CA PHE A 460 24.19 0.70 -4.86
C PHE A 460 25.38 0.69 -3.87
N GLU A 461 25.14 0.36 -2.60
CA GLU A 461 26.16 0.27 -1.54
C GLU A 461 26.95 -1.05 -1.63
N LEU A 462 27.69 -1.24 -2.72
CA LEU A 462 28.52 -2.41 -3.00
C LEU A 462 30.00 -2.14 -2.73
N ASP A 463 30.75 -3.19 -2.38
CA ASP A 463 32.22 -3.13 -2.41
C ASP A 463 32.70 -2.93 -3.86
N PRO A 464 33.54 -1.93 -4.14
CA PRO A 464 33.89 -1.56 -5.51
C PRO A 464 34.75 -2.61 -6.23
N LYS A 465 35.52 -3.44 -5.50
CA LYS A 465 36.45 -4.43 -6.08
C LYS A 465 35.77 -5.77 -6.40
N THR A 466 34.74 -6.12 -5.64
CA THR A 466 34.08 -7.44 -5.70
C THR A 466 32.65 -7.36 -6.21
N GLY A 467 31.93 -6.27 -5.94
CA GLY A 467 30.50 -6.15 -6.24
C GLY A 467 29.57 -6.73 -5.16
N VAL A 468 30.11 -7.25 -4.06
CA VAL A 468 29.32 -7.77 -2.93
C VAL A 468 28.64 -6.61 -2.18
N PRO A 469 27.36 -6.69 -1.77
CA PRO A 469 26.74 -5.69 -0.92
C PRO A 469 27.50 -5.46 0.38
N MET A 470 27.77 -4.20 0.75
CA MET A 470 28.39 -3.87 2.04
C MET A 470 27.34 -3.86 3.16
N GLN A 471 26.15 -3.34 2.84
CA GLN A 471 24.98 -3.27 3.70
C GLN A 471 23.73 -3.66 2.91
N VAL A 472 22.76 -4.24 3.62
CA VAL A 472 21.53 -4.81 3.06
C VAL A 472 20.30 -4.25 3.78
N SER A 473 19.15 -4.37 3.11
CA SER A 473 17.86 -3.90 3.59
C SER A 473 17.21 -4.82 4.63
N GLY A 474 16.32 -4.21 5.40
CA GLY A 474 15.49 -4.87 6.40
C GLY A 474 14.73 -3.83 7.21
N VAL A 475 14.14 -4.26 8.32
CA VAL A 475 13.56 -3.39 9.36
C VAL A 475 14.08 -3.79 10.74
N PRO A 476 14.21 -2.83 11.69
CA PRO A 476 14.55 -3.15 13.08
C PRO A 476 13.45 -4.00 13.75
N PRO A 477 13.69 -4.51 14.97
CA PRO A 477 12.63 -5.10 15.79
C PRO A 477 11.41 -4.19 15.95
N ASP A 478 10.24 -4.81 15.88
CA ASP A 478 8.93 -4.19 16.06
C ASP A 478 7.97 -5.15 16.80
N ALA A 479 6.68 -4.80 16.87
CA ALA A 479 5.66 -5.63 17.52
C ALA A 479 5.37 -6.97 16.80
N PHE A 480 5.78 -7.11 15.53
CA PHE A 480 5.57 -8.31 14.71
C PHE A 480 6.81 -9.22 14.64
N SER A 481 8.02 -8.66 14.82
CA SER A 481 9.26 -9.44 14.92
C SER A 481 10.21 -8.90 15.98
N ALA A 482 10.46 -9.71 17.01
CA ALA A 482 11.42 -9.43 18.09
C ALA A 482 12.89 -9.29 17.62
N THR A 483 13.23 -9.76 16.42
CA THR A 483 14.59 -9.66 15.82
C THR A 483 14.63 -8.75 14.59
N GLY A 484 13.51 -8.11 14.24
CA GLY A 484 13.31 -7.37 13.00
C GLY A 484 13.19 -8.30 11.79
N GLN A 485 13.41 -7.77 10.60
CA GLN A 485 13.41 -8.57 9.36
C GLN A 485 14.65 -8.26 8.54
N LEU A 486 15.36 -9.31 8.10
CA LEU A 486 16.54 -9.20 7.23
C LEU A 486 16.15 -9.58 5.80
N TRP A 487 15.99 -8.60 4.91
CA TRP A 487 15.51 -8.81 3.54
C TRP A 487 16.64 -9.00 2.52
N GLY A 488 17.91 -8.78 2.89
CA GLY A 488 19.09 -9.14 2.10
C GLY A 488 19.34 -8.35 0.80
N SER A 489 18.41 -7.51 0.35
CA SER A 489 18.60 -6.71 -0.88
C SER A 489 19.63 -5.59 -0.68
N PRO A 490 20.45 -5.26 -1.69
CA PRO A 490 21.41 -4.15 -1.60
C PRO A 490 20.72 -2.79 -1.43
N LEU A 491 21.37 -1.91 -0.67
CA LEU A 491 20.89 -0.55 -0.43
C LEU A 491 21.32 0.40 -1.55
N TYR A 492 20.54 1.47 -1.76
CA TYR A 492 20.84 2.48 -2.78
C TYR A 492 21.90 3.49 -2.32
N ASN A 493 22.86 3.76 -3.20
CA ASN A 493 23.76 4.90 -3.08
C ASN A 493 23.05 6.18 -3.54
N TRP A 494 22.13 6.66 -2.70
CA TRP A 494 21.31 7.86 -2.98
C TRP A 494 22.13 9.12 -3.31
N LYS A 495 23.38 9.20 -2.85
CA LYS A 495 24.31 10.30 -3.17
C LYS A 495 24.85 10.22 -4.60
N GLU A 496 25.00 9.03 -5.16
CA GLU A 496 25.37 8.85 -6.56
C GLU A 496 24.18 9.13 -7.47
N MET A 497 23.01 8.55 -7.15
CA MET A 497 21.77 8.79 -7.88
C MET A 497 21.38 10.29 -7.90
N ALA A 498 21.68 11.06 -6.85
CA ALA A 498 21.40 12.50 -6.85
C ALA A 498 22.16 13.27 -7.96
N LYS A 499 23.30 12.76 -8.46
CA LYS A 499 24.12 13.43 -9.48
C LYS A 499 23.47 13.46 -10.85
N ASP A 500 22.76 12.39 -11.24
CA ASP A 500 22.07 12.27 -12.53
C ASP A 500 20.57 12.64 -12.44
N ARG A 501 20.14 13.19 -11.30
CA ARG A 501 18.73 13.47 -10.95
C ARG A 501 17.88 12.19 -10.87
N TYR A 502 18.48 11.11 -10.36
CA TYR A 502 17.89 9.80 -10.12
C TYR A 502 17.37 9.14 -11.43
N ALA A 503 18.14 9.26 -12.52
CA ALA A 503 17.69 8.89 -13.87
C ALA A 503 17.28 7.42 -14.00
N TRP A 504 17.97 6.51 -13.30
CA TRP A 504 17.58 5.10 -13.20
C TRP A 504 16.19 4.90 -12.58
N TRP A 505 15.89 5.60 -11.48
CA TRP A 505 14.56 5.58 -10.85
C TRP A 505 13.50 6.21 -11.75
N ALA A 506 13.82 7.27 -12.49
CA ALA A 506 12.89 7.85 -13.46
C ALA A 506 12.54 6.86 -14.58
N THR A 507 13.47 6.01 -15.00
CA THR A 507 13.20 4.88 -15.92
C THR A 507 12.28 3.85 -15.29
N ARG A 508 12.54 3.44 -14.02
CA ARG A 508 11.67 2.52 -13.28
C ARG A 508 10.22 3.04 -13.13
N LEU A 509 10.06 4.35 -12.86
CA LEU A 509 8.74 4.99 -12.78
C LEU A 509 8.05 5.05 -14.15
N ARG A 510 8.75 5.42 -15.23
CA ARG A 510 8.18 5.36 -16.60
C ARG A 510 7.68 3.95 -16.92
N ARG A 511 8.47 2.93 -16.60
CA ARG A 511 8.09 1.53 -16.82
C ARG A 511 6.87 1.12 -16.00
N ALA A 512 6.71 1.60 -14.77
CA ALA A 512 5.51 1.36 -13.99
C ALA A 512 4.26 2.02 -14.60
N TYR A 513 4.35 3.26 -15.09
CA TYR A 513 3.23 3.90 -15.81
C TYR A 513 2.95 3.33 -17.22
N GLU A 514 3.84 2.50 -17.78
CA GLU A 514 3.52 1.67 -18.96
C GLU A 514 2.69 0.43 -18.58
N LEU A 515 2.79 -0.06 -17.34
CA LEU A 515 2.14 -1.29 -16.89
C LEU A 515 0.85 -1.02 -16.09
N TYR A 516 0.76 0.11 -15.40
CA TYR A 516 -0.28 0.39 -14.41
C TYR A 516 -0.79 1.83 -14.53
N ASP A 517 -2.05 2.06 -14.14
CA ASP A 517 -2.62 3.41 -14.06
C ASP A 517 -2.10 4.19 -12.84
N GLU A 518 -1.94 3.48 -11.73
CA GLU A 518 -1.43 3.93 -10.44
C GLU A 518 -0.60 2.78 -9.84
N PHE A 519 0.28 3.04 -8.88
CA PHE A 519 0.97 1.96 -8.17
C PHE A 519 1.29 2.29 -6.71
N ARG A 520 1.29 1.26 -5.87
CA ARG A 520 1.90 1.31 -4.53
C ARG A 520 3.42 1.35 -4.68
N ILE A 521 4.10 2.14 -3.86
CA ILE A 521 5.51 1.91 -3.57
C ILE A 521 5.61 1.33 -2.17
N ASP A 522 6.02 0.07 -2.11
CA ASP A 522 6.24 -0.71 -0.90
C ASP A 522 7.41 -0.14 -0.08
N HIS A 523 7.32 -0.15 1.25
CA HIS A 523 8.30 0.43 2.17
C HIS A 523 8.68 1.89 1.86
N PHE A 524 7.67 2.73 1.53
CA PHE A 524 7.84 4.15 1.18
C PHE A 524 8.65 4.93 2.24
N ARG A 525 8.56 4.53 3.51
CA ARG A 525 9.28 5.16 4.63
C ARG A 525 10.79 5.27 4.43
N ALA A 526 11.39 4.38 3.63
CA ALA A 526 12.81 4.41 3.27
C ALA A 526 13.23 5.61 2.39
N PHE A 527 12.30 6.34 1.76
CA PHE A 527 12.61 7.61 1.09
C PHE A 527 12.93 8.75 2.09
N ALA A 528 12.40 8.70 3.31
CA ALA A 528 12.75 9.63 4.38
C ALA A 528 13.93 9.10 5.21
N GLY A 529 13.83 7.84 5.66
CA GLY A 529 14.92 7.16 6.36
C GLY A 529 14.79 5.64 6.30
N TYR A 530 15.89 4.96 6.00
CA TYR A 530 15.97 3.50 5.76
C TYR A 530 16.88 2.80 6.78
N TRP A 531 16.56 1.55 7.10
CA TRP A 531 17.36 0.73 8.01
C TRP A 531 18.42 -0.05 7.23
N ALA A 532 19.68 0.14 7.61
CA ALA A 532 20.84 -0.41 6.92
C ALA A 532 21.57 -1.42 7.83
N ILE A 533 21.61 -2.68 7.41
CA ILE A 533 22.17 -3.81 8.17
C ILE A 533 23.51 -4.23 7.54
N PRO A 534 24.59 -4.50 8.29
CA PRO A 534 25.81 -5.05 7.72
C PRO A 534 25.56 -6.38 7.00
N ALA A 535 26.08 -6.57 5.78
CA ALA A 535 25.77 -7.75 4.96
C ALA A 535 26.23 -9.11 5.53
N THR A 536 27.02 -9.10 6.60
CA THR A 536 27.47 -10.29 7.35
C THR A 536 26.60 -10.62 8.57
N ALA A 537 25.62 -9.77 8.91
CA ALA A 537 24.76 -9.97 10.07
C ALA A 537 23.79 -11.15 9.89
N GLN A 538 23.46 -11.82 10.99
CA GLN A 538 22.53 -12.96 11.01
C GLN A 538 21.07 -12.54 11.27
N ASN A 539 20.83 -11.29 11.66
CA ASN A 539 19.51 -10.70 11.89
C ASN A 539 19.57 -9.17 11.70
N ALA A 540 18.43 -8.49 11.84
CA ALA A 540 18.32 -7.06 11.59
C ALA A 540 18.64 -6.15 12.78
N MET A 541 18.84 -6.69 13.99
CA MET A 541 18.95 -5.91 15.23
C MET A 541 20.18 -4.97 15.23
N GLY A 542 21.28 -5.39 14.57
CA GLY A 542 22.53 -4.63 14.50
C GLY A 542 22.60 -3.55 13.42
N GLY A 543 21.49 -3.23 12.75
CA GLY A 543 21.43 -2.19 11.72
C GLY A 543 21.46 -0.76 12.26
N LYS A 544 21.37 0.22 11.35
CA LYS A 544 21.32 1.66 11.67
C LYS A 544 20.38 2.39 10.71
N TRP A 545 19.64 3.38 11.21
CA TRP A 545 18.89 4.31 10.37
C TRP A 545 19.85 5.23 9.59
N LYS A 546 19.62 5.36 8.28
CA LYS A 546 20.25 6.32 7.37
C LYS A 546 19.18 7.21 6.74
N ALA A 547 19.51 8.49 6.49
CA ALA A 547 18.62 9.40 5.77
C ALA A 547 18.47 8.99 4.29
N GLY A 548 17.23 8.92 3.82
CA GLY A 548 16.89 8.76 2.41
C GLY A 548 17.01 10.07 1.61
N PRO A 549 16.62 10.08 0.33
CA PRO A 549 16.77 11.25 -0.55
C PRO A 549 15.68 12.33 -0.35
N GLY A 550 14.60 12.02 0.36
CA GLY A 550 13.52 12.96 0.70
C GLY A 550 12.85 13.62 -0.52
N SER A 551 12.37 14.85 -0.33
CA SER A 551 11.57 15.60 -1.32
C SER A 551 12.33 15.92 -2.62
N ALA A 552 13.66 15.92 -2.59
CA ALA A 552 14.50 16.12 -3.79
C ALA A 552 14.30 14.99 -4.82
N PHE A 553 14.12 13.75 -4.36
CA PHE A 553 13.78 12.61 -5.22
C PHE A 553 12.44 12.82 -5.93
N PHE A 554 11.38 13.12 -5.17
CA PHE A 554 10.04 13.28 -5.74
C PHE A 554 9.90 14.55 -6.60
N THR A 555 10.73 15.57 -6.37
CA THR A 555 10.85 16.72 -7.29
C THR A 555 11.42 16.26 -8.64
N ALA A 556 12.58 15.58 -8.63
CA ALA A 556 13.21 15.07 -9.84
C ALA A 556 12.32 14.06 -10.60
N MET A 557 11.60 13.19 -9.89
CA MET A 557 10.62 12.28 -10.51
C MET A 557 9.47 13.06 -11.18
N ARG A 558 8.96 14.12 -10.53
CA ARG A 558 7.85 14.93 -11.06
C ARG A 558 8.26 15.69 -12.33
N GLU A 559 9.52 16.10 -12.41
CA GLU A 559 10.11 16.69 -13.62
C GLU A 559 10.37 15.65 -14.72
N ALA A 560 10.72 14.41 -14.37
CA ALA A 560 11.14 13.37 -15.32
C ALA A 560 10.02 12.45 -15.84
N VAL A 561 8.87 12.37 -15.13
CA VAL A 561 7.69 11.55 -15.54
C VAL A 561 6.36 12.29 -15.46
N GLY A 562 6.32 13.52 -14.94
CA GLY A 562 5.10 14.34 -14.84
C GLY A 562 4.33 14.14 -13.53
N LYS A 563 3.04 13.82 -13.60
CA LYS A 563 2.23 13.61 -12.38
C LYS A 563 2.69 12.32 -11.69
N ILE A 564 2.91 12.40 -10.37
CA ILE A 564 3.22 11.24 -9.54
C ILE A 564 1.90 10.81 -8.86
N ASP A 565 1.32 9.71 -9.32
CA ASP A 565 0.13 9.08 -8.75
C ASP A 565 0.50 7.74 -8.11
N VAL A 566 1.16 7.83 -6.95
CA VAL A 566 1.63 6.67 -6.18
C VAL A 566 0.95 6.62 -4.82
N ILE A 567 0.71 5.40 -4.33
CA ILE A 567 0.31 5.15 -2.94
C ILE A 567 1.57 4.88 -2.12
N ALA A 568 1.69 5.53 -0.98
CA ALA A 568 2.72 5.23 -0.01
C ALA A 568 2.31 4.00 0.81
N GLU A 569 3.14 2.97 0.83
CA GLU A 569 3.12 1.98 1.89
C GLU A 569 3.79 2.61 3.13
N ASP A 570 2.96 3.10 4.05
CA ASP A 570 3.34 3.71 5.32
C ASP A 570 2.78 2.96 6.55
N LEU A 571 3.01 1.64 6.60
CA LEU A 571 2.67 0.78 7.73
C LEU A 571 3.83 0.61 8.73
N GLY A 572 3.52 0.07 9.91
CA GLY A 572 4.49 -0.15 10.99
C GLY A 572 4.87 1.14 11.73
N ILE A 573 6.08 1.19 12.30
CA ILE A 573 6.52 2.34 13.10
C ILE A 573 6.97 3.50 12.19
N ILE A 574 5.99 4.34 11.85
CA ILE A 574 6.15 5.53 11.02
C ILE A 574 6.55 6.75 11.85
N THR A 575 7.50 7.51 11.32
CA THR A 575 8.07 8.72 11.94
C THR A 575 7.55 9.98 11.25
N GLY A 576 7.52 11.13 11.95
CA GLY A 576 6.86 12.35 11.47
C GLY A 576 7.44 12.94 10.17
N ASP A 577 8.70 12.64 9.85
CA ASP A 577 9.37 12.95 8.59
C ASP A 577 8.77 12.18 7.39
N VAL A 578 8.40 10.91 7.59
CA VAL A 578 7.71 10.09 6.57
C VAL A 578 6.32 10.65 6.29
N ILE A 579 5.57 11.00 7.35
CA ILE A 579 4.23 11.61 7.22
C ILE A 579 4.31 12.96 6.50
N ALA A 580 5.29 13.79 6.86
CA ALA A 580 5.54 15.06 6.20
C ALA A 580 5.87 14.87 4.71
N LEU A 581 6.78 13.95 4.38
CA LEU A 581 7.16 13.62 3.00
C LEU A 581 5.97 13.12 2.17
N ARG A 582 5.15 12.21 2.73
CA ARG A 582 3.93 11.70 2.09
C ARG A 582 2.95 12.84 1.78
N LYS A 583 2.66 13.69 2.76
CA LYS A 583 1.71 14.80 2.62
C LYS A 583 2.24 15.92 1.72
N GLU A 584 3.55 16.15 1.65
CA GLU A 584 4.18 17.09 0.70
C GLU A 584 3.92 16.65 -0.74
N ILE A 585 4.17 15.38 -1.07
CA ILE A 585 4.03 14.88 -2.44
C ILE A 585 2.58 14.62 -2.87
N LYS A 586 1.66 14.56 -1.89
CA LYS A 586 0.23 14.18 -2.00
C LYS A 586 0.02 12.74 -2.45
N ALA A 587 0.76 11.82 -1.82
CA ALA A 587 0.50 10.40 -1.92
C ALA A 587 -0.49 9.99 -0.82
N PRO A 588 -1.55 9.23 -1.14
CA PRO A 588 -2.36 8.59 -0.11
C PRO A 588 -1.51 7.58 0.68
N GLY A 589 -1.75 7.51 1.98
CA GLY A 589 -1.18 6.46 2.83
C GLY A 589 -2.05 5.20 2.81
N MET A 590 -1.73 4.25 3.69
CA MET A 590 -2.50 3.02 3.89
C MET A 590 -3.19 2.98 5.26
N ALA A 591 -4.28 2.21 5.36
CA ALA A 591 -4.85 1.74 6.61
C ALA A 591 -5.26 0.26 6.48
N VAL A 592 -5.06 -0.53 7.53
CA VAL A 592 -5.32 -1.98 7.52
C VAL A 592 -6.12 -2.35 8.76
N LEU A 593 -7.38 -2.76 8.59
CA LEU A 593 -8.30 -2.99 9.72
C LEU A 593 -7.83 -4.10 10.67
N GLN A 594 -7.11 -5.11 10.19
CA GLN A 594 -6.47 -6.12 11.05
C GLN A 594 -5.43 -5.57 12.03
N PHE A 595 -4.98 -4.32 11.87
CA PHE A 595 -4.09 -3.62 12.80
C PHE A 595 -4.83 -2.56 13.64
N ALA A 596 -6.15 -2.44 13.50
CA ALA A 596 -6.93 -1.36 14.11
C ALA A 596 -7.42 -1.65 15.54
N PHE A 597 -7.54 -2.93 15.89
CA PHE A 597 -8.25 -3.37 17.10
C PHE A 597 -7.32 -3.70 18.27
N SER A 598 -6.01 -3.49 18.08
CA SER A 598 -5.02 -3.35 19.15
C SER A 598 -4.93 -1.90 19.64
N ASP A 599 -4.25 -1.71 20.77
CA ASP A 599 -3.90 -0.40 21.33
C ASP A 599 -5.09 0.43 21.82
N ASN A 600 -5.20 1.69 21.41
CA ASN A 600 -6.18 2.65 21.92
C ASN A 600 -6.90 3.41 20.80
N ALA A 601 -7.88 4.25 21.16
CA ALA A 601 -8.74 4.96 20.22
C ALA A 601 -8.03 5.92 19.23
N ALA A 602 -6.74 6.22 19.43
CA ALA A 602 -5.89 6.99 18.50
C ALA A 602 -5.13 6.11 17.48
N ASN A 603 -5.34 4.78 17.47
CA ASN A 603 -4.76 3.88 16.47
C ASN A 603 -5.15 4.34 15.04
N PRO A 604 -4.18 4.62 14.14
CA PRO A 604 -4.44 5.26 12.84
C PRO A 604 -5.17 4.36 11.83
N HIS A 605 -5.40 3.08 12.17
CA HIS A 605 -6.15 2.13 11.35
C HIS A 605 -7.61 1.97 11.79
N LEU A 606 -8.05 2.66 12.86
CA LEU A 606 -9.46 2.71 13.24
C LEU A 606 -10.27 3.58 12.27
N PRO A 607 -11.49 3.17 11.86
CA PRO A 607 -12.29 3.87 10.85
C PRO A 607 -12.51 5.38 11.04
N HIS A 608 -12.54 5.87 12.28
CA HIS A 608 -12.70 7.30 12.62
C HIS A 608 -11.41 8.12 12.54
N ASN A 609 -10.24 7.47 12.46
CA ASN A 609 -8.92 8.12 12.32
C ASN A 609 -8.42 8.15 10.86
N HIS A 610 -9.18 7.61 9.90
CA HIS A 610 -8.79 7.57 8.49
C HIS A 610 -8.83 8.95 7.81
N GLU A 611 -7.92 9.16 6.86
CA GLU A 611 -7.87 10.37 6.02
C GLU A 611 -8.63 10.16 4.70
N LEU A 612 -9.12 11.23 4.08
CA LEU A 612 -9.67 11.17 2.71
C LEU A 612 -8.61 10.68 1.72
N ASP A 613 -7.36 11.18 1.84
CA ASP A 613 -6.23 10.80 1.02
C ASP A 613 -5.52 9.56 1.58
N GLN A 614 -6.21 8.42 1.52
CA GLN A 614 -5.77 7.13 2.04
C GLN A 614 -6.36 5.97 1.22
N VAL A 615 -5.72 4.80 1.32
CA VAL A 615 -6.24 3.53 0.82
C VAL A 615 -6.46 2.58 1.99
N VAL A 616 -7.69 2.16 2.22
CA VAL A 616 -8.05 1.26 3.33
C VAL A 616 -8.22 -0.18 2.86
N TYR A 617 -7.74 -1.12 3.68
CA TYR A 617 -7.79 -2.56 3.45
C TYR A 617 -8.37 -3.26 4.69
N PRO A 618 -9.13 -4.36 4.53
CA PRO A 618 -9.31 -5.35 5.59
C PRO A 618 -7.96 -5.94 6.02
N GLY A 619 -7.24 -6.48 5.04
CA GLY A 619 -5.89 -7.03 5.11
C GLY A 619 -5.19 -6.89 3.75
N THR A 620 -3.86 -6.94 3.76
CA THR A 620 -3.01 -7.00 2.55
C THR A 620 -2.69 -8.46 2.16
N HIS A 621 -1.79 -8.68 1.20
CA HIS A 621 -1.31 -10.02 0.85
C HIS A 621 -0.39 -10.65 1.91
N ASP A 622 0.24 -9.82 2.75
CA ASP A 622 1.07 -10.24 3.89
C ASP A 622 0.26 -10.55 5.15
N ASN A 623 -0.99 -10.08 5.19
CA ASN A 623 -1.93 -10.37 6.27
C ASN A 623 -2.47 -11.81 6.18
N ASP A 624 -3.12 -12.25 7.24
CA ASP A 624 -4.04 -13.39 7.15
C ASP A 624 -5.34 -12.95 6.45
N THR A 625 -6.21 -13.90 6.07
CA THR A 625 -7.58 -13.52 5.68
C THR A 625 -8.33 -13.03 6.92
N CYS A 626 -9.43 -12.28 6.78
CA CYS A 626 -10.18 -11.79 7.94
C CYS A 626 -10.75 -12.93 8.80
N VAL A 627 -11.12 -14.07 8.19
CA VAL A 627 -11.51 -15.29 8.93
C VAL A 627 -10.30 -15.93 9.62
N GLY A 628 -9.14 -15.99 8.96
CA GLY A 628 -7.90 -16.52 9.52
C GLY A 628 -7.33 -15.67 10.65
N TRP A 629 -7.49 -14.35 10.58
CA TRP A 629 -7.19 -13.38 11.64
C TRP A 629 -8.15 -13.54 12.81
N TRP A 630 -9.47 -13.59 12.56
CA TRP A 630 -10.48 -13.71 13.62
C TRP A 630 -10.32 -14.96 14.47
N LYS A 631 -9.96 -16.09 13.84
CA LYS A 631 -9.63 -17.36 14.51
C LYS A 631 -8.43 -17.28 15.46
N LYS A 632 -7.58 -16.24 15.35
CA LYS A 632 -6.32 -16.07 16.10
C LYS A 632 -6.29 -14.86 17.02
N ALA A 633 -7.11 -13.84 16.73
CA ALA A 633 -7.22 -12.63 17.54
C ALA A 633 -7.65 -12.93 18.99
N SER A 634 -7.15 -12.15 19.94
CA SER A 634 -7.56 -12.21 21.34
C SER A 634 -9.00 -11.74 21.53
N ASP A 635 -9.63 -12.15 22.62
CA ASP A 635 -11.03 -11.76 22.88
C ASP A 635 -11.18 -10.26 23.18
N ALA A 636 -10.10 -9.59 23.61
CA ALA A 636 -10.03 -8.13 23.70
C ALA A 636 -10.10 -7.47 22.31
N GLU A 637 -9.26 -7.90 21.36
CA GLU A 637 -9.29 -7.40 19.97
C GLU A 637 -10.65 -7.68 19.32
N LYS A 638 -11.24 -8.87 19.53
CA LYS A 638 -12.59 -9.21 19.06
C LYS A 638 -13.67 -8.29 19.66
N GLN A 639 -13.58 -7.97 20.95
CA GLN A 639 -14.52 -7.06 21.61
C GLN A 639 -14.40 -5.64 21.04
N VAL A 640 -13.17 -5.14 20.86
CA VAL A 640 -12.91 -3.83 20.25
C VAL A 640 -13.39 -3.79 18.79
N ALA A 641 -13.19 -4.87 18.02
CA ALA A 641 -13.65 -5.00 16.64
C ALA A 641 -15.18 -5.01 16.52
N ARG A 642 -15.90 -5.86 17.30
CA ARG A 642 -17.38 -5.85 17.35
C ARG A 642 -17.92 -4.48 17.75
N ALA A 643 -17.27 -3.83 18.73
CA ALA A 643 -17.66 -2.50 19.19
C ALA A 643 -17.51 -1.42 18.11
N HIS A 644 -16.41 -1.40 17.34
CA HIS A 644 -16.19 -0.36 16.31
C HIS A 644 -16.92 -0.65 14.99
N LEU A 645 -16.89 -1.88 14.51
CA LEU A 645 -17.56 -2.26 13.25
C LEU A 645 -19.08 -2.39 13.41
N ARG A 646 -19.58 -2.58 14.64
CA ARG A 646 -20.99 -2.78 15.01
C ARG A 646 -21.59 -4.01 14.33
N PHE A 647 -21.23 -5.20 14.82
CA PHE A 647 -21.81 -6.48 14.41
C PHE A 647 -21.90 -7.46 15.59
N GLU A 648 -22.77 -8.46 15.44
CA GLU A 648 -22.98 -9.56 16.39
C GLU A 648 -22.83 -10.91 15.67
N GLY A 649 -22.33 -11.92 16.38
CA GLY A 649 -21.95 -13.20 15.79
C GLY A 649 -20.66 -13.14 14.96
N ASP A 650 -20.19 -14.31 14.50
CA ASP A 650 -18.83 -14.47 13.95
C ASP A 650 -18.80 -15.06 12.52
N ALA A 651 -19.93 -15.55 12.00
CA ALA A 651 -20.00 -16.25 10.71
C ALA A 651 -19.53 -15.39 9.52
N ASP A 652 -20.03 -14.15 9.46
CA ASP A 652 -19.84 -13.21 8.36
C ASP A 652 -18.72 -12.19 8.61
N VAL A 653 -17.81 -12.45 9.56
CA VAL A 653 -16.82 -11.46 10.01
C VAL A 653 -15.97 -10.85 8.88
N HIS A 654 -15.73 -11.59 7.80
CA HIS A 654 -15.05 -11.09 6.60
C HIS A 654 -15.86 -9.99 5.90
N TRP A 655 -17.19 -10.14 5.78
CA TRP A 655 -18.08 -9.10 5.25
C TRP A 655 -18.17 -7.88 6.15
N GLU A 656 -18.05 -8.04 7.46
CA GLU A 656 -18.06 -6.92 8.41
C GLU A 656 -16.77 -6.10 8.33
N PHE A 657 -15.63 -6.76 8.10
CA PHE A 657 -14.36 -6.09 7.76
C PHE A 657 -14.42 -5.41 6.38
N ILE A 658 -14.97 -6.07 5.36
CA ILE A 658 -15.23 -5.48 4.03
C ILE A 658 -16.13 -4.24 4.16
N ARG A 659 -17.22 -4.33 4.93
CA ARG A 659 -18.14 -3.22 5.21
C ARG A 659 -17.44 -2.07 5.91
N GLY A 660 -16.59 -2.34 6.90
CA GLY A 660 -15.75 -1.33 7.58
C GLY A 660 -14.84 -0.58 6.61
N ALA A 661 -14.13 -1.31 5.74
CA ALA A 661 -13.23 -0.72 4.75
C ALA A 661 -14.01 0.09 3.70
N VAL A 662 -15.13 -0.42 3.22
CA VAL A 662 -15.98 0.27 2.22
C VAL A 662 -16.68 1.50 2.83
N ALA A 663 -17.11 1.45 4.09
CA ALA A 663 -17.74 2.58 4.78
C ALA A 663 -16.79 3.75 5.06
N SER A 664 -15.50 3.47 5.28
CA SER A 664 -14.43 4.45 5.54
C SER A 664 -14.49 5.72 4.68
N VAL A 665 -14.05 6.85 5.23
CA VAL A 665 -13.86 8.11 4.48
C VAL A 665 -12.81 7.99 3.36
N ALA A 666 -11.85 7.09 3.50
CA ALA A 666 -10.73 6.87 2.56
C ALA A 666 -11.19 6.74 1.08
N ARG A 667 -10.55 7.52 0.19
CA ARG A 667 -10.91 7.63 -1.25
C ARG A 667 -10.95 6.28 -1.96
N THR A 668 -10.08 5.35 -1.58
CA THR A 668 -10.01 3.99 -2.13
C THR A 668 -10.14 2.97 -1.01
N SER A 669 -11.00 1.98 -1.19
CA SER A 669 -10.99 0.73 -0.41
C SER A 669 -10.52 -0.41 -1.31
N ILE A 670 -9.68 -1.31 -0.82
CA ILE A 670 -9.30 -2.54 -1.53
C ILE A 670 -9.58 -3.72 -0.60
N VAL A 671 -10.17 -4.80 -1.11
CA VAL A 671 -10.43 -6.03 -0.35
C VAL A 671 -9.76 -7.21 -1.04
N SER A 672 -9.29 -8.22 -0.30
CA SER A 672 -8.69 -9.40 -0.92
C SER A 672 -9.76 -10.30 -1.53
N MET A 673 -9.44 -11.00 -2.61
CA MET A 673 -10.36 -11.99 -3.18
C MET A 673 -10.67 -13.11 -2.17
N GLN A 674 -9.72 -13.45 -1.30
CA GLN A 674 -9.92 -14.41 -0.21
C GLN A 674 -10.97 -13.96 0.81
N ASP A 675 -11.01 -12.66 1.15
CA ASP A 675 -12.01 -12.11 2.06
C ASP A 675 -13.40 -12.11 1.43
N VAL A 676 -13.51 -11.80 0.12
CA VAL A 676 -14.77 -11.85 -0.63
C VAL A 676 -15.35 -13.27 -0.63
N MET A 677 -14.49 -14.28 -0.76
CA MET A 677 -14.86 -15.70 -0.74
C MET A 677 -14.93 -16.32 0.68
N GLY A 678 -14.83 -15.52 1.74
CA GLY A 678 -14.93 -16.00 3.13
C GLY A 678 -13.86 -17.02 3.56
N LEU A 679 -12.73 -17.09 2.86
CA LEU A 679 -11.71 -18.14 3.04
C LEU A 679 -10.87 -17.89 4.30
N ASP A 680 -10.27 -18.95 4.85
CA ASP A 680 -9.38 -18.87 6.03
C ASP A 680 -7.88 -18.92 5.69
N SER A 681 -7.03 -19.06 6.72
CA SER A 681 -5.56 -19.09 6.60
C SER A 681 -4.98 -20.07 5.58
N ALA A 682 -5.71 -21.13 5.19
CA ALA A 682 -5.26 -22.00 4.09
C ALA A 682 -5.12 -21.24 2.75
N SER A 683 -5.79 -20.10 2.61
CA SER A 683 -5.80 -19.24 1.43
C SER A 683 -4.90 -18.00 1.54
N ARG A 684 -4.17 -17.85 2.65
CA ARG A 684 -3.20 -16.76 2.85
C ARG A 684 -2.15 -16.73 1.73
N MET A 685 -1.86 -15.53 1.22
CA MET A 685 -0.95 -15.36 0.08
C MET A 685 0.51 -15.37 0.53
N ASN A 686 0.87 -14.61 1.56
CA ASN A 686 2.22 -14.62 2.14
C ASN A 686 2.19 -14.66 3.68
N ILE A 687 3.17 -15.34 4.27
CA ILE A 687 3.54 -15.22 5.68
C ILE A 687 4.93 -14.57 5.72
N PRO A 688 5.06 -13.29 6.09
CA PRO A 688 6.35 -12.61 6.16
C PRO A 688 7.41 -13.37 6.95
N ALA A 689 8.67 -13.21 6.54
CA ALA A 689 9.85 -13.92 7.06
C ALA A 689 9.86 -15.46 6.90
N THR A 690 8.92 -16.07 6.16
CA THR A 690 8.95 -17.51 5.82
C THR A 690 9.43 -17.77 4.39
N GLN A 691 10.08 -18.92 4.17
CA GLN A 691 10.80 -19.26 2.92
C GLN A 691 10.09 -20.29 2.03
N ALA A 692 8.88 -20.73 2.39
CA ALA A 692 8.16 -21.79 1.67
C ALA A 692 6.64 -21.68 1.85
N GLY A 693 5.87 -22.17 0.87
CA GLY A 693 4.39 -22.23 0.90
C GLY A 693 3.66 -20.96 0.46
N ASN A 694 4.35 -19.83 0.42
CA ASN A 694 3.84 -18.53 -0.01
C ASN A 694 3.55 -18.45 -1.51
N TRP A 695 2.86 -17.39 -1.94
CA TRP A 695 2.56 -16.98 -3.33
C TRP A 695 1.72 -17.96 -4.17
N GLY A 696 1.49 -19.17 -3.65
CA GLY A 696 0.85 -20.27 -4.36
C GLY A 696 -0.67 -20.31 -4.31
N TRP A 697 -1.38 -19.41 -3.61
CA TRP A 697 -2.85 -19.46 -3.56
C TRP A 697 -3.49 -19.18 -4.94
N ARG A 698 -4.57 -19.90 -5.26
CA ARG A 698 -5.40 -19.70 -6.46
C ARG A 698 -6.89 -19.69 -6.11
N VAL A 699 -7.65 -18.91 -6.87
CA VAL A 699 -9.08 -18.64 -6.63
C VAL A 699 -9.98 -19.85 -6.90
N GLY A 700 -9.64 -20.69 -7.90
CA GLY A 700 -10.42 -21.86 -8.26
C GLY A 700 -10.19 -22.32 -9.70
N GLU A 701 -11.12 -23.13 -10.19
CA GLU A 701 -11.23 -23.49 -11.60
C GLU A 701 -11.91 -22.36 -12.41
N SER A 702 -11.96 -22.51 -13.74
CA SER A 702 -12.34 -21.42 -14.64
C SER A 702 -13.79 -20.93 -14.45
N ASP A 703 -14.71 -21.71 -13.90
CA ASP A 703 -16.13 -21.39 -13.66
C ASP A 703 -16.41 -20.69 -12.30
N VAL A 704 -15.37 -20.36 -11.53
CA VAL A 704 -15.53 -19.76 -10.20
C VAL A 704 -16.31 -18.45 -10.19
N PHE A 705 -16.11 -17.56 -11.17
CA PHE A 705 -16.73 -16.23 -11.18
C PHE A 705 -18.25 -16.27 -11.40
N GLU A 706 -18.73 -17.25 -12.15
CA GLU A 706 -20.16 -17.51 -12.34
C GLU A 706 -20.83 -18.13 -11.11
N SER A 707 -20.06 -18.72 -10.19
CA SER A 707 -20.59 -19.26 -8.92
C SER A 707 -20.76 -18.20 -7.82
N LEU A 708 -20.02 -17.07 -7.89
CA LEU A 708 -19.97 -16.02 -6.86
C LEU A 708 -21.17 -15.04 -6.90
N GLY A 709 -22.39 -15.55 -7.11
CA GLY A 709 -23.58 -14.74 -7.35
C GLY A 709 -24.05 -13.92 -6.14
N GLU A 710 -23.88 -14.45 -4.92
CA GLU A 710 -24.23 -13.75 -3.69
C GLU A 710 -23.19 -12.65 -3.38
N GLU A 711 -21.91 -12.98 -3.48
CA GLU A 711 -20.77 -12.11 -3.24
C GLU A 711 -20.76 -10.94 -4.23
N THR A 712 -21.09 -11.19 -5.49
CA THR A 712 -21.27 -10.15 -6.53
C THR A 712 -22.39 -9.18 -6.16
N SER A 713 -23.52 -9.71 -5.68
CA SER A 713 -24.68 -8.92 -5.27
C SER A 713 -24.38 -8.09 -4.02
N ARG A 714 -23.72 -8.70 -3.02
CA ARG A 714 -23.34 -8.08 -1.75
C ARG A 714 -22.27 -7.00 -1.93
N LEU A 715 -21.27 -7.22 -2.81
CA LEU A 715 -20.34 -6.17 -3.22
C LEU A 715 -21.07 -5.03 -3.94
N ARG A 716 -21.93 -5.31 -4.92
CA ARG A 716 -22.68 -4.27 -5.65
C ARG A 716 -23.56 -3.43 -4.73
N GLU A 717 -24.23 -4.05 -3.75
CA GLU A 717 -24.99 -3.34 -2.71
C GLU A 717 -24.10 -2.39 -1.90
N LEU A 718 -22.94 -2.86 -1.44
CA LEU A 718 -21.96 -2.04 -0.71
C LEU A 718 -21.39 -0.91 -1.58
N MET A 719 -21.14 -1.15 -2.88
CA MET A 719 -20.66 -0.13 -3.82
C MET A 719 -21.68 0.98 -4.06
N CYS A 720 -22.98 0.65 -4.09
CA CYS A 720 -24.04 1.65 -4.18
C CYS A 720 -24.24 2.37 -2.84
N ARG A 721 -24.39 1.63 -1.73
CA ARG A 721 -24.66 2.18 -0.38
C ARG A 721 -23.62 3.21 0.07
N TYR A 722 -22.35 3.00 -0.26
CA TYR A 722 -21.24 3.87 0.16
C TYR A 722 -20.65 4.73 -0.98
N HIS A 723 -21.39 4.86 -2.08
CA HIS A 723 -21.08 5.66 -3.27
C HIS A 723 -19.65 5.42 -3.79
N ARG A 724 -19.34 4.16 -4.12
CA ARG A 724 -18.06 3.73 -4.73
C ARG A 724 -18.21 3.17 -6.16
N ALA A 725 -19.44 2.91 -6.59
CA ALA A 725 -19.79 2.47 -7.95
C ALA A 725 -19.50 3.55 -9.03
N THR A 726 -19.76 3.24 -10.30
CA THR A 726 -19.93 4.26 -11.36
C THR A 726 -21.35 4.83 -11.31
N LEU A 727 -21.53 6.10 -11.71
CA LEU A 727 -22.86 6.71 -11.84
C LEU A 727 -23.76 5.94 -12.82
N ASP A 728 -23.17 5.33 -13.85
CA ASP A 728 -23.89 4.47 -14.80
C ASP A 728 -24.47 3.22 -14.12
N ALA A 729 -23.75 2.63 -13.16
CA ALA A 729 -24.24 1.49 -12.38
C ALA A 729 -25.38 1.90 -11.41
N GLU A 730 -25.32 3.09 -10.81
CA GLU A 730 -26.38 3.61 -9.95
C GLU A 730 -27.73 3.69 -10.68
N SER A 731 -27.73 3.96 -12.00
CA SER A 731 -28.94 3.98 -12.84
C SER A 731 -29.74 2.66 -12.82
N THR A 732 -29.05 1.51 -12.64
CA THR A 732 -29.65 0.18 -12.75
C THR A 732 -30.53 -0.21 -11.56
N THR A 733 -30.26 0.35 -10.39
CA THR A 733 -30.96 0.04 -9.13
C THR A 733 -32.45 0.45 -9.15
N SER A 734 -32.81 1.41 -9.99
CA SER A 734 -34.19 1.92 -10.11
C SER A 734 -35.15 1.04 -10.94
N LYS A 735 -34.64 0.17 -11.82
CA LYS A 735 -35.45 -0.57 -12.81
C LYS A 735 -35.66 -2.06 -12.49
N GLY A 736 -34.91 -2.64 -11.56
CA GLY A 736 -35.13 -4.02 -11.10
C GLY A 736 -36.30 -4.15 -10.10
N ALA A 737 -36.35 -3.27 -9.10
CA ALA A 737 -37.21 -3.40 -7.91
C ALA A 737 -38.73 -3.19 -8.13
N THR A 738 -39.16 -2.85 -9.36
CA THR A 738 -40.55 -2.52 -9.69
C THR A 738 -41.30 -3.61 -10.44
N ARG A 739 -40.63 -4.64 -10.98
CA ARG A 739 -41.30 -5.70 -11.76
C ARG A 739 -42.00 -6.75 -10.89
N ASP A 740 -41.44 -7.08 -9.72
CA ASP A 740 -42.02 -8.09 -8.79
C ASP A 740 -42.95 -7.52 -7.70
N LYS A 741 -43.15 -6.20 -7.65
CA LYS A 741 -44.19 -5.62 -6.79
C LYS A 741 -45.60 -5.71 -7.39
N ARG A 742 -45.73 -5.91 -8.72
CA ARG A 742 -47.02 -6.21 -9.36
C ARG A 742 -47.44 -7.67 -9.17
N SER A 743 -46.55 -8.64 -9.41
CA SER A 743 -46.82 -10.07 -9.20
C SER A 743 -47.33 -10.36 -7.78
N SER A 744 -46.70 -9.76 -6.77
CA SER A 744 -47.07 -9.88 -5.35
C SER A 744 -48.34 -9.11 -4.97
N LEU A 745 -48.57 -7.88 -5.47
CA LEU A 745 -49.83 -7.17 -5.24
C LEU A 745 -51.03 -7.84 -5.94
N ASP A 746 -50.85 -8.38 -7.15
CA ASP A 746 -51.89 -9.15 -7.85
C ASP A 746 -52.15 -10.50 -7.14
N ALA A 747 -51.14 -11.13 -6.54
CA ALA A 747 -51.32 -12.32 -5.71
C ALA A 747 -52.13 -12.00 -4.43
N LEU A 748 -51.78 -10.91 -3.73
CA LEU A 748 -52.50 -10.45 -2.54
C LEU A 748 -53.94 -10.03 -2.87
N GLY A 749 -54.14 -9.32 -3.99
CA GLY A 749 -55.47 -8.93 -4.49
C GLY A 749 -56.35 -10.13 -4.87
N ARG A 750 -55.76 -11.20 -5.42
CA ARG A 750 -56.47 -12.47 -5.65
C ARG A 750 -56.82 -13.20 -4.35
N ALA A 751 -55.89 -13.25 -3.39
CA ALA A 751 -56.17 -13.83 -2.07
C ALA A 751 -57.32 -13.10 -1.35
N ILE A 752 -57.30 -11.76 -1.35
CA ILE A 752 -58.36 -10.92 -0.77
C ILE A 752 -59.70 -11.13 -1.51
N LYS A 753 -59.69 -11.24 -2.86
CA LYS A 753 -60.91 -11.54 -3.62
C LYS A 753 -61.53 -12.88 -3.24
N ASN A 754 -60.73 -13.93 -3.04
CA ASN A 754 -61.25 -15.25 -2.65
C ASN A 754 -61.85 -15.19 -1.23
N ILE A 755 -61.16 -14.58 -0.27
CA ILE A 755 -61.63 -14.41 1.12
C ILE A 755 -62.93 -13.60 1.22
N ILE A 756 -63.18 -12.68 0.28
CA ILE A 756 -64.44 -11.92 0.19
C ILE A 756 -65.52 -12.71 -0.58
N GLY A 757 -65.14 -13.48 -1.60
CA GLY A 757 -66.05 -14.33 -2.38
C GLY A 757 -66.75 -15.39 -1.53
N ASP A 758 -66.01 -16.05 -0.64
CA ASP A 758 -66.54 -17.13 0.24
C ASP A 758 -67.55 -16.63 1.30
N LYS A 759 -67.90 -15.34 1.32
CA LYS A 759 -68.89 -14.75 2.25
C LYS A 759 -70.16 -14.19 1.59
N LEU A 760 -70.35 -14.32 0.28
CA LEU A 760 -71.57 -13.87 -0.42
C LEU A 760 -72.12 -14.97 -1.34
N GLY A 761 -73.15 -15.67 -0.87
CA GLY A 761 -73.75 -16.80 -1.59
C GLY A 761 -74.92 -16.45 -2.52
N ASN A 762 -75.09 -17.28 -3.56
CA ASN A 762 -76.29 -17.53 -4.37
C ASN A 762 -77.08 -16.34 -4.96
N SER A 763 -76.70 -15.95 -6.18
CA SER A 763 -77.59 -15.93 -7.38
C SER A 763 -76.75 -15.56 -8.62
N GLY A 764 -77.05 -15.97 -9.85
CA GLY A 764 -78.03 -16.94 -10.36
C GLY A 764 -78.01 -16.97 -11.92
N ASN A 765 -78.47 -18.07 -12.53
CA ASN A 765 -78.66 -18.30 -13.99
C ASN A 765 -77.45 -18.27 -14.95
N ASN A 766 -77.23 -19.44 -15.58
CA ASN A 766 -77.07 -19.70 -17.03
C ASN A 766 -76.80 -18.51 -17.98
N SER A 767 -75.83 -18.67 -18.89
CA SER A 767 -76.12 -19.26 -20.24
C SER A 767 -74.90 -19.31 -21.18
N ASN A 768 -74.98 -20.20 -22.18
CA ASN A 768 -74.31 -20.18 -23.50
C ASN A 768 -72.77 -20.33 -23.54
N LEU A 769 -72.25 -21.44 -24.10
CA LEU A 769 -71.98 -21.70 -25.54
C LEU A 769 -70.83 -20.82 -26.08
N GLU A 770 -69.87 -21.27 -26.89
CA GLU A 770 -69.39 -22.58 -27.35
C GLU A 770 -68.25 -22.23 -28.35
N CYS A 771 -67.15 -22.98 -28.40
CA CYS A 771 -66.42 -23.26 -29.64
C CYS A 771 -65.32 -24.30 -29.37
N GLN A 772 -65.25 -25.35 -30.18
CA GLN A 772 -64.34 -26.48 -29.96
C GLN A 772 -63.03 -26.32 -30.76
N GLY A 773 -61.95 -26.96 -30.28
CA GLY A 773 -60.59 -26.87 -30.84
C GLY A 773 -59.74 -28.12 -30.57
N ASN A 774 -60.26 -29.28 -30.98
CA ASN A 774 -59.65 -30.62 -30.88
C ASN A 774 -58.29 -30.75 -31.62
N ASN A 775 -57.37 -31.67 -31.32
CA ASN A 775 -57.21 -32.63 -30.19
C ASN A 775 -55.78 -33.23 -30.15
N ASN A 776 -55.49 -34.09 -29.16
CA ASN A 776 -54.34 -35.04 -29.05
C ASN A 776 -52.95 -34.41 -28.82
N GLY A 777 -52.01 -35.01 -28.07
CA GLY A 777 -51.98 -36.26 -27.29
C GLY A 777 -50.55 -36.87 -27.29
N ALA A 778 -50.04 -37.54 -26.25
CA ALA A 778 -50.57 -37.84 -24.91
C ALA A 778 -49.43 -38.26 -23.94
N ASN A 779 -49.69 -38.23 -22.62
CA ASN A 779 -49.09 -39.05 -21.53
C ASN A 779 -47.56 -39.04 -21.30
N LEU A 780 -46.96 -39.31 -20.13
CA LEU A 780 -47.26 -39.37 -18.67
C LEU A 780 -45.85 -39.16 -18.00
N GLU A 781 -45.61 -38.85 -16.72
CA GLU A 781 -46.29 -39.07 -15.44
C GLU A 781 -45.71 -38.15 -14.32
N LYS A 782 -46.27 -38.18 -13.10
CA LYS A 782 -45.69 -37.63 -11.85
C LYS A 782 -45.97 -38.61 -10.69
N PRO A 783 -45.00 -38.98 -9.85
CA PRO A 783 -44.92 -38.47 -8.45
C PRO A 783 -43.47 -38.42 -7.87
N LYS A 784 -43.13 -37.93 -6.65
CA LYS A 784 -43.68 -36.93 -5.70
C LYS A 784 -42.60 -36.51 -4.67
N ASP A 785 -42.84 -35.37 -4.00
CA ASP A 785 -42.55 -34.99 -2.59
C ASP A 785 -41.14 -35.06 -1.93
N LYS A 786 -41.00 -34.13 -0.97
CA LYS A 786 -39.88 -33.81 -0.04
C LYS A 786 -39.95 -34.67 1.25
N PRO A 787 -38.93 -34.66 2.17
CA PRO A 787 -38.41 -33.46 2.86
C PRO A 787 -37.38 -32.59 2.12
#